data_AF-A0A7Y2ZL17-F1
#
_entry.id   AF-A0A7Y2ZL17-F1
#
_cell.length_a   1.000
_cell.length_b   1.000
_cell.length_c   1.000
_cell.angle_alpha   90.00
_cell.angle_beta   90.00
_cell.angle_gamma   90.00
#
_symmetry.space_group_name_H-M   'P 1'
#
loop_
_entity.id
_entity.type
_entity.pdbx_description
1 polymer ?
#
loop_
_entity_poly.entity_id
_entity_poly.type
_entity_poly.pdbx_seq_one_letter_code
_entity_poly.pdbx_strand_id
1 'polypeptide(L)'
;MRKILGIFISLIFISGAFAQDDVKVVENNGEWTLQVNGEEFMINGMNWDYFPIGTTNPNYNFWGQSDDFIKAALDHEMLMLKNMGVNVIRQYVGVTPRWVKYIYENYGIYTMINHTFGRYGLTLDGAWVPNTDYDDPRVRELLITETKAMVDDFKGTPGLLLYMLGNENNYGLFWDGAETEDIPIDQRRSTQRAYPMYKLFNDAAIEMKKIDPDLPVSICNGDLLFLDIIAETCKDIDIYGTNVYRGKSFGNLFDEVKEKFNKPVLFAEFGSDAFNALTNKEAQKDQAFYMVENWREIYQNAAGLGKTGNSIGGFTFQFSDGWWKYAQDKNLDVHDNTASWANGGYRFDFVEGQNNMNEEWFGVCAKGPTDNKGLYKLFPRAAYYALKEAHAMNPYDEGIDLDFVNNYFDDIELMDAVLRARGDKAALGGNETSKVRISQLRAEFTTFNTGGKLITTPEDSDPDEELYPDELGFDHMQSYYFGVEGNPTSNMRANVNVNVLGNVAENPIDELFYENRGRTVAGIFEEAGRRDPNENNRVRIYNAEFEWKAKEFDLRGFYRTGHYHWGYEGDFFGLYREANYGPNLDIYSGEILGIEVDGKKFLKGLKIAFGPQLWWGANPAVLLKYDTKLGDFDFSAIFHEDVDDASAAQSSIAFPVPRTRRLTVYGKTKLGDVGLEIGGIWGGQPLNGRTFQVVEGEPGNYTIYEDEIDRQDNWGGKIKLTYQKGPFNWYAQAAAMGLVAGGGADETRTYTGWRLKDSGSGNQTNFLTGFTYLIGDFQIAPNFLWQKPLIDPIPNDVQTPGRLRNIIDDPFVVRSNRETTAGEILITYDPTPASWYYEWDNDRQEDAKFAFNLGFVYRHHPTSMDAAIGFLADRTSFAFPNAVPAEDLWELNSRIVSKITPDFGVIGNLYYGNGQANGSDERLITRGGGDVRLIYKNIKVINSLKFNDWGPFDYHRDFNLTFPVQAMIDISTTVGKPDWFILPDTR
;
A
#
# COMPACT_ATOMS: atom_id res chain seq x y z
N MET A 1 8.14 9.37 75.17
CA MET A 1 8.34 9.92 73.82
C MET A 1 8.84 8.93 72.76
N ARG A 2 9.21 7.66 73.08
CA ARG A 2 9.60 6.65 72.05
C ARG A 2 8.48 5.72 71.55
N LYS A 3 7.30 5.70 72.21
CA LYS A 3 6.15 4.87 71.80
C LYS A 3 5.13 5.58 70.90
N ILE A 4 5.20 6.90 70.76
CA ILE A 4 4.29 7.70 69.91
C ILE A 4 4.88 7.93 68.52
N LEU A 5 6.21 7.91 68.38
CA LEU A 5 6.89 8.07 67.08
C LEU A 5 6.83 6.79 66.22
N GLY A 6 6.68 5.62 66.83
CA GLY A 6 6.54 4.34 66.11
C GLY A 6 5.17 4.18 65.46
N ILE A 7 4.11 4.68 66.09
CA ILE A 7 2.73 4.61 65.56
C ILE A 7 2.54 5.64 64.43
N PHE A 8 3.23 6.79 64.48
CA PHE A 8 3.20 7.78 63.40
C PHE A 8 4.00 7.35 62.16
N ILE A 9 5.02 6.50 62.30
CA ILE A 9 5.82 5.99 61.16
C ILE A 9 5.17 4.75 60.52
N SER A 10 4.37 3.96 61.26
CA SER A 10 3.58 2.87 60.67
C SER A 10 2.32 3.34 59.93
N LEU A 11 1.86 4.58 60.15
CA LEU A 11 0.72 5.18 59.43
C LEU A 11 1.13 5.95 58.17
N ILE A 12 2.43 6.16 57.91
CA ILE A 12 2.96 6.86 56.72
C ILE A 12 3.53 5.87 55.68
N PHE A 13 3.54 4.56 55.98
CA PHE A 13 3.88 3.48 55.04
C PHE A 13 2.66 2.63 54.64
N ILE A 14 1.47 3.22 54.59
CA ILE A 14 0.46 2.77 53.62
C ILE A 14 0.83 3.46 52.31
N SER A 15 1.89 2.98 51.68
CA SER A 15 2.05 3.15 50.24
C SER A 15 0.78 2.57 49.61
N GLY A 16 -0.05 3.44 49.04
CA GLY A 16 -1.23 3.06 48.28
C GLY A 16 -0.81 2.13 47.15
N ALA A 17 -0.89 0.82 47.42
CA ALA A 17 -1.12 -0.14 46.37
C ALA A 17 -2.57 0.11 45.94
N PHE A 18 -2.77 0.94 44.92
CA PHE A 18 -4.05 1.00 44.22
C PHE A 18 -4.26 -0.39 43.64
N ALA A 19 -5.13 -1.17 44.28
CA ALA A 19 -5.62 -2.42 43.75
C ALA A 19 -6.47 -2.12 42.51
N GLN A 20 -6.66 -3.13 41.66
CA GLN A 20 -7.63 -3.10 40.58
C GLN A 20 -9.01 -2.69 41.12
N ASP A 21 -9.70 -1.79 40.41
CA ASP A 21 -11.04 -1.32 40.81
C ASP A 21 -12.05 -2.48 40.78
N ASP A 22 -13.01 -2.48 41.71
CA ASP A 22 -14.10 -3.48 41.75
C ASP A 22 -15.14 -3.12 40.67
N VAL A 23 -15.11 -3.83 39.53
CA VAL A 23 -16.04 -3.61 38.41
C VAL A 23 -17.03 -4.76 38.33
N LYS A 24 -18.33 -4.45 38.37
CA LYS A 24 -19.38 -5.48 38.28
C LYS A 24 -20.61 -4.99 37.56
N VAL A 25 -21.28 -5.92 36.89
CA VAL A 25 -22.62 -5.70 36.33
C VAL A 25 -23.65 -6.17 37.35
N VAL A 26 -24.63 -5.33 37.66
CA VAL A 26 -25.67 -5.60 38.65
C VAL A 26 -27.04 -5.53 38.00
N GLU A 27 -27.87 -6.54 38.23
CA GLU A 27 -29.29 -6.54 37.89
C GLU A 27 -30.11 -6.16 39.13
N ASN A 28 -31.00 -5.18 39.01
CA ASN A 28 -31.97 -4.81 40.04
C ASN A 28 -33.33 -4.54 39.41
N ASN A 29 -34.37 -5.25 39.88
CA ASN A 29 -35.76 -5.12 39.39
C ASN A 29 -35.90 -5.25 37.85
N GLY A 30 -35.05 -6.05 37.20
CA GLY A 30 -35.06 -6.23 35.75
C GLY A 30 -34.45 -5.07 34.95
N GLU A 31 -33.67 -4.23 35.61
CA GLU A 31 -32.81 -3.20 35.04
C GLU A 31 -31.34 -3.51 35.35
N TRP A 32 -30.43 -3.02 34.52
CA TRP A 32 -29.01 -3.32 34.60
C TRP A 32 -28.17 -2.05 34.77
N THR A 33 -27.19 -2.12 35.67
CA THR A 33 -26.20 -1.06 35.91
C THR A 33 -24.79 -1.65 35.90
N LEU A 34 -23.82 -0.90 35.38
CA LEU A 34 -22.40 -1.15 35.67
C LEU A 34 -22.04 -0.40 36.96
N GLN A 35 -21.32 -1.06 37.87
CA GLN A 35 -20.80 -0.44 39.08
C GLN A 35 -19.28 -0.49 39.10
N VAL A 36 -18.65 0.62 39.48
CA VAL A 36 -17.21 0.73 39.71
C VAL A 36 -17.00 1.17 41.15
N ASN A 37 -16.29 0.36 41.94
CA ASN A 37 -16.09 0.59 43.38
C ASN A 37 -17.39 0.79 44.18
N GLY A 38 -18.49 0.18 43.72
CA GLY A 38 -19.81 0.24 44.34
C GLY A 38 -20.69 1.43 43.93
N GLU A 39 -20.21 2.31 43.05
CA GLU A 39 -20.98 3.44 42.50
C GLU A 39 -21.48 3.11 41.08
N GLU A 40 -22.71 3.55 40.75
CA GLU A 40 -23.27 3.39 39.40
C GLU A 40 -22.46 4.19 38.38
N PHE A 41 -22.10 3.55 37.26
CA PHE A 41 -21.13 4.07 36.32
C PHE A 41 -21.67 4.00 34.88
N MET A 42 -21.88 5.17 34.26
CA MET A 42 -22.26 5.27 32.85
C MET A 42 -21.01 5.35 31.98
N ILE A 43 -20.88 4.48 30.97
CA ILE A 43 -19.76 4.51 30.02
C ILE A 43 -20.00 5.62 29.00
N ASN A 44 -19.33 6.76 29.19
CA ASN A 44 -19.18 7.83 28.21
C ASN A 44 -17.90 7.56 27.40
N GLY A 45 -18.00 6.59 26.50
CA GLY A 45 -16.86 6.01 25.81
C GLY A 45 -16.49 6.69 24.49
N MET A 46 -15.24 6.54 24.10
CA MET A 46 -14.74 6.93 22.77
C MET A 46 -13.87 5.82 22.16
N ASN A 47 -14.08 5.52 20.88
CA ASN A 47 -13.14 4.73 20.10
C ASN A 47 -11.90 5.57 19.83
N TRP A 48 -10.75 5.11 20.32
CA TRP A 48 -9.49 5.83 20.22
C TRP A 48 -8.43 4.96 19.57
N ASP A 49 -7.72 5.56 18.62
CA ASP A 49 -6.51 5.05 18.02
C ASP A 49 -5.56 6.23 17.74
N TYR A 50 -4.31 5.92 17.37
CA TYR A 50 -3.32 6.94 17.05
C TYR A 50 -2.59 6.57 15.77
N PHE A 51 -3.00 7.19 14.66
CA PHE A 51 -2.38 7.05 13.35
C PHE A 51 -2.00 8.43 12.79
N PRO A 52 -0.71 8.72 12.60
CA PRO A 52 -0.28 9.87 11.82
C PRO A 52 -0.74 9.76 10.35
N ILE A 53 -0.99 10.90 9.69
CA ILE A 53 -1.23 10.93 8.23
C ILE A 53 -0.04 10.26 7.51
N GLY A 54 -0.33 9.45 6.49
CA GLY A 54 0.67 8.65 5.75
C GLY A 54 0.95 7.26 6.34
N THR A 55 0.20 6.84 7.37
CA THR A 55 0.39 5.54 8.04
C THR A 55 -0.90 4.73 8.08
N THR A 56 -0.79 3.41 8.26
CA THR A 56 -1.92 2.47 8.27
C THR A 56 -1.69 1.29 9.21
N ASN A 57 -2.74 0.55 9.56
CA ASN A 57 -2.69 -0.72 10.27
C ASN A 57 -2.62 -1.88 9.26
N PRO A 58 -1.71 -2.88 9.39
CA PRO A 58 -0.79 -3.17 10.50
C PRO A 58 0.56 -2.46 10.46
N ASN A 59 0.84 -1.69 9.41
CA ASN A 59 2.18 -1.16 9.12
C ASN A 59 2.69 -0.07 10.09
N TYR A 60 1.85 0.41 11.00
CA TYR A 60 2.21 1.37 12.03
C TYR A 60 1.90 0.85 13.43
N ASN A 61 2.96 0.65 14.21
CA ASN A 61 2.87 0.27 15.62
C ASN A 61 3.12 1.48 16.52
N PHE A 62 2.05 2.10 17.02
CA PHE A 62 2.12 3.21 17.98
C PHE A 62 2.80 2.80 19.29
N TRP A 63 2.47 1.63 19.84
CA TRP A 63 2.98 1.17 21.13
C TRP A 63 4.44 0.70 21.08
N GLY A 64 4.98 0.46 19.89
CA GLY A 64 6.40 0.21 19.62
C GLY A 64 7.27 1.46 19.50
N GLN A 65 6.68 2.66 19.50
CA GLN A 65 7.43 3.92 19.45
C GLN A 65 8.12 4.24 20.79
N SER A 66 8.94 5.29 20.82
CA SER A 66 9.62 5.74 22.05
C SER A 66 8.64 6.18 23.13
N ASP A 67 8.97 5.94 24.40
CA ASP A 67 8.14 6.32 25.55
C ASP A 67 7.82 7.83 25.58
N ASP A 68 8.77 8.68 25.18
CA ASP A 68 8.57 10.14 25.15
C ASP A 68 7.55 10.55 24.10
N PHE A 69 7.56 9.88 22.94
CA PHE A 69 6.59 10.12 21.88
C PHE A 69 5.18 9.66 22.30
N ILE A 70 5.07 8.43 22.84
CA ILE A 70 3.79 7.89 23.30
C ILE A 70 3.18 8.80 24.39
N LYS A 71 4.00 9.26 25.35
CA LYS A 71 3.55 10.22 26.38
C LYS A 71 3.06 11.52 25.76
N ALA A 72 3.81 12.12 24.83
CA ALA A 72 3.42 13.38 24.21
C ALA A 72 2.07 13.27 23.46
N ALA A 73 1.86 12.16 22.73
CA ALA A 73 0.60 11.86 22.06
C ALA A 73 -0.57 11.68 23.05
N LEU A 74 -0.37 10.82 24.07
CA LEU A 74 -1.38 10.57 25.11
C LEU A 74 -1.71 11.85 25.88
N ASP A 75 -0.71 12.62 26.28
CA ASP A 75 -0.92 13.83 27.07
C ASP A 75 -1.74 14.86 26.31
N HIS A 76 -1.55 14.99 25.00
CA HIS A 76 -2.37 15.89 24.19
C HIS A 76 -3.82 15.39 24.07
N GLU A 77 -4.01 14.15 23.62
CA GLU A 77 -5.34 13.64 23.25
C GLU A 77 -6.20 13.22 24.45
N MET A 78 -5.62 12.64 25.50
CA MET A 78 -6.36 12.27 26.71
C MET A 78 -6.87 13.50 27.48
N LEU A 79 -6.14 14.62 27.43
CA LEU A 79 -6.62 15.91 27.94
C LEU A 79 -7.85 16.41 27.17
N MET A 80 -7.88 16.24 25.84
CA MET A 80 -9.04 16.59 25.03
C MET A 80 -10.24 15.69 25.31
N LEU A 81 -10.03 14.38 25.45
CA LEU A 81 -11.07 13.41 25.81
C LEU A 81 -11.66 13.70 27.19
N LYS A 82 -10.80 13.93 28.20
CA LYS A 82 -11.22 14.32 29.54
C LYS A 82 -12.03 15.62 29.53
N ASN A 83 -11.60 16.61 28.74
CA ASN A 83 -12.33 17.88 28.58
C ASN A 83 -13.71 17.72 27.91
N MET A 84 -13.90 16.66 27.12
CA MET A 84 -15.19 16.29 26.51
C MET A 84 -16.07 15.45 27.45
N GLY A 85 -15.58 15.07 28.64
CA GLY A 85 -16.34 14.23 29.56
C GLY A 85 -16.27 12.72 29.25
N VAL A 86 -15.33 12.30 28.40
CA VAL A 86 -15.06 10.88 28.15
C VAL A 86 -14.40 10.27 29.39
N ASN A 87 -14.94 9.15 29.84
CA ASN A 87 -14.45 8.42 31.01
C ASN A 87 -13.93 7.01 30.69
N VAL A 88 -14.15 6.51 29.47
CA VAL A 88 -13.60 5.22 29.00
C VAL A 88 -13.12 5.31 27.55
N ILE A 89 -12.03 4.63 27.22
CA ILE A 89 -11.61 4.41 25.83
C ILE A 89 -11.61 2.93 25.48
N ARG A 90 -11.93 2.61 24.22
CA ARG A 90 -11.77 1.27 23.65
C ARG A 90 -10.40 1.16 23.01
N GLN A 91 -9.66 0.11 23.37
CA GLN A 91 -8.32 -0.15 22.85
C GLN A 91 -8.18 -1.60 22.40
N TYR A 92 -7.57 -1.81 21.24
CA TYR A 92 -7.21 -3.17 20.80
C TYR A 92 -5.99 -3.70 21.55
N VAL A 93 -5.87 -5.03 21.61
CA VAL A 93 -4.64 -5.70 22.06
C VAL A 93 -3.45 -5.19 21.24
N GLY A 94 -2.39 -4.80 21.94
CA GLY A 94 -1.24 -4.06 21.41
C GLY A 94 -0.79 -2.96 22.37
N VAL A 95 -1.75 -2.33 23.06
CA VAL A 95 -1.46 -1.52 24.25
C VAL A 95 -0.86 -2.41 25.35
N THR A 96 -0.01 -1.84 26.20
CA THR A 96 0.57 -2.56 27.34
C THR A 96 -0.06 -2.11 28.66
N PRO A 97 -0.11 -2.95 29.71
CA PRO A 97 -0.67 -2.60 31.03
C PRO A 97 -0.15 -1.28 31.61
N ARG A 98 1.13 -0.94 31.37
CA ARG A 98 1.71 0.33 31.83
C ARG A 98 1.04 1.57 31.24
N TRP A 99 0.57 1.50 30.00
CA TRP A 99 -0.06 2.63 29.32
C TRP A 99 -1.54 2.76 29.71
N VAL A 100 -2.24 1.64 29.93
CA VAL A 100 -3.57 1.64 30.56
C VAL A 100 -3.50 2.34 31.91
N LYS A 101 -2.55 1.92 32.75
CA LYS A 101 -2.30 2.54 34.06
C LYS A 101 -1.96 4.03 33.93
N TYR A 102 -1.09 4.41 33.00
CA TYR A 102 -0.73 5.81 32.77
C TYR A 102 -1.94 6.68 32.39
N ILE A 103 -2.79 6.20 31.48
CA ILE A 103 -3.99 6.90 31.05
C ILE A 103 -4.95 7.11 32.25
N TYR A 104 -5.16 6.05 33.03
CA TYR A 104 -6.02 6.11 34.19
C TYR A 104 -5.48 7.03 35.30
N GLU A 105 -4.22 6.87 35.72
CA GLU A 105 -3.66 7.63 36.85
C GLU A 105 -3.53 9.14 36.55
N ASN A 106 -3.28 9.51 35.28
CA ASN A 106 -3.09 10.92 34.91
C ASN A 106 -4.39 11.60 34.44
N TYR A 107 -5.29 10.85 33.80
CA TYR A 107 -6.49 11.42 33.17
C TYR A 107 -7.80 10.95 33.80
N GLY A 108 -7.81 9.85 34.55
CA GLY A 108 -9.02 9.27 35.12
C GLY A 108 -9.89 8.56 34.09
N ILE A 109 -9.28 8.15 32.96
CA ILE A 109 -9.96 7.48 31.86
C ILE A 109 -9.70 5.98 31.98
N TYR A 110 -10.77 5.20 32.07
CA TYR A 110 -10.72 3.74 32.07
C TYR A 110 -10.46 3.18 30.67
N THR A 111 -10.00 1.94 30.58
CA THR A 111 -9.77 1.26 29.31
C THR A 111 -10.57 -0.04 29.24
N MET A 112 -11.29 -0.22 28.13
CA MET A 112 -11.79 -1.52 27.69
C MET A 112 -10.79 -2.14 26.73
N ILE A 113 -10.29 -3.34 27.04
CA ILE A 113 -9.34 -4.06 26.18
C ILE A 113 -10.09 -5.00 25.25
N ASN A 114 -9.84 -4.85 23.95
CA ASN A 114 -10.56 -5.56 22.90
C ASN A 114 -9.64 -6.47 22.08
N HIS A 115 -9.97 -7.76 22.06
CA HIS A 115 -9.36 -8.75 21.19
C HIS A 115 -10.18 -8.93 19.91
N THR A 116 -9.58 -8.87 18.71
CA THR A 116 -10.30 -8.98 17.42
C THR A 116 -10.93 -10.37 17.19
N PHE A 117 -10.43 -11.38 17.91
CA PHE A 117 -10.99 -12.74 17.95
C PHE A 117 -11.09 -13.39 16.56
N GLY A 118 -10.09 -13.14 15.69
CA GLY A 118 -10.02 -13.69 14.34
C GLY A 118 -10.83 -12.94 13.29
N ARG A 119 -11.35 -11.73 13.56
CA ARG A 119 -12.12 -10.94 12.58
C ARG A 119 -11.35 -10.66 11.28
N TYR A 120 -10.06 -10.36 11.39
CA TYR A 120 -9.22 -9.90 10.28
C TYR A 120 -8.24 -10.96 9.79
N GLY A 121 -8.50 -12.24 10.08
CA GLY A 121 -7.62 -13.36 9.74
C GLY A 121 -6.74 -13.83 10.91
N LEU A 122 -6.10 -14.99 10.72
CA LEU A 122 -5.28 -15.68 11.72
C LEU A 122 -4.09 -16.37 11.04
N THR A 123 -2.96 -16.46 11.73
CA THR A 123 -1.85 -17.32 11.31
C THR A 123 -2.04 -18.72 11.91
N LEU A 124 -2.38 -19.71 11.07
CA LEU A 124 -2.55 -21.11 11.48
C LEU A 124 -1.42 -21.96 10.91
N ASP A 125 -0.70 -22.67 11.79
CA ASP A 125 0.45 -23.52 11.41
C ASP A 125 1.50 -22.78 10.54
N GLY A 126 1.68 -21.48 10.80
CA GLY A 126 2.59 -20.60 10.06
C GLY A 126 1.99 -19.96 8.81
N ALA A 127 0.82 -20.38 8.32
CA ALA A 127 0.18 -19.79 7.16
C ALA A 127 -0.89 -18.77 7.55
N TRP A 128 -0.87 -17.59 6.91
CA TRP A 128 -1.94 -16.60 7.05
C TRP A 128 -3.24 -17.11 6.42
N VAL A 129 -4.32 -17.08 7.19
CA VAL A 129 -5.67 -17.44 6.77
C VAL A 129 -6.53 -16.19 6.91
N PRO A 130 -6.93 -15.54 5.80
CA PRO A 130 -7.65 -14.26 5.86
C PRO A 130 -9.06 -14.39 6.45
N ASN A 131 -9.71 -15.55 6.25
CA ASN A 131 -11.05 -15.82 6.74
C ASN A 131 -11.06 -16.89 7.82
N THR A 132 -11.56 -16.54 9.00
CA THR A 132 -11.60 -17.45 10.14
C THR A 132 -12.73 -18.46 10.02
N ASP A 133 -12.39 -19.75 10.12
CA ASP A 133 -13.35 -20.84 10.30
C ASP A 133 -13.41 -21.25 11.78
N TYR A 134 -14.43 -20.80 12.49
CA TYR A 134 -14.59 -21.04 13.93
C TYR A 134 -14.91 -22.51 14.29
N ASP A 135 -15.20 -23.37 13.31
CA ASP A 135 -15.36 -24.82 13.54
C ASP A 135 -14.01 -25.58 13.49
N ASP A 136 -12.94 -24.93 13.02
CA ASP A 136 -11.60 -25.54 12.98
C ASP A 136 -11.01 -25.66 14.40
N PRO A 137 -10.63 -26.88 14.86
CA PRO A 137 -10.00 -27.08 16.16
C PRO A 137 -8.74 -26.23 16.40
N ARG A 138 -7.99 -25.91 15.35
CA ARG A 138 -6.77 -25.08 15.42
C ARG A 138 -7.10 -23.62 15.73
N VAL A 139 -8.17 -23.09 15.13
CA VAL A 139 -8.69 -21.75 15.43
C VAL A 139 -9.13 -21.69 16.89
N ARG A 140 -9.86 -22.71 17.36
CA ARG A 140 -10.28 -22.81 18.76
C ARG A 140 -9.09 -22.82 19.72
N GLU A 141 -8.06 -23.61 19.45
CA GLU A 141 -6.87 -23.67 20.30
C GLU A 141 -6.13 -22.33 20.34
N LEU A 142 -5.94 -21.69 19.18
CA LEU A 142 -5.27 -20.40 19.07
C LEU A 142 -6.02 -19.30 19.83
N LEU A 143 -7.30 -19.09 19.52
CA LEU A 143 -8.09 -17.99 20.11
C LEU A 143 -8.28 -18.14 21.63
N ILE A 144 -8.43 -19.37 22.14
CA ILE A 144 -8.44 -19.61 23.59
C ILE A 144 -7.08 -19.28 24.22
N THR A 145 -5.98 -19.62 23.53
CA THR A 145 -4.63 -19.31 24.03
C THR A 145 -4.38 -17.81 24.06
N GLU A 146 -4.72 -17.08 23.00
CA GLU A 146 -4.54 -15.63 22.90
C GLU A 146 -5.39 -14.87 23.92
N THR A 147 -6.66 -15.23 24.08
CA THR A 147 -7.54 -14.58 25.07
C THR A 147 -7.09 -14.82 26.50
N LYS A 148 -6.59 -16.02 26.82
CA LYS A 148 -6.00 -16.30 28.14
C LYS A 148 -4.74 -15.48 28.38
N ALA A 149 -3.85 -15.39 27.39
CA ALA A 149 -2.64 -14.56 27.47
C ALA A 149 -3.00 -13.08 27.69
N MET A 150 -4.00 -12.56 26.97
CA MET A 150 -4.52 -11.20 27.18
C MET A 150 -4.98 -10.99 28.63
N VAL A 151 -5.78 -11.90 29.21
CA VAL A 151 -6.23 -11.75 30.60
C VAL A 151 -5.05 -11.86 31.57
N ASP A 152 -4.10 -12.77 31.34
CA ASP A 152 -2.91 -12.90 32.18
C ASP A 152 -2.04 -11.63 32.16
N ASP A 153 -1.93 -10.95 31.02
CA ASP A 153 -1.17 -9.71 30.86
C ASP A 153 -1.83 -8.52 31.55
N PHE A 154 -3.16 -8.42 31.50
CA PHE A 154 -3.90 -7.24 31.93
C PHE A 154 -4.53 -7.34 33.32
N LYS A 155 -4.75 -8.54 33.87
CA LYS A 155 -5.33 -8.69 35.21
C LYS A 155 -4.54 -7.90 36.26
N GLY A 156 -5.24 -7.26 37.19
CA GLY A 156 -4.61 -6.44 38.21
C GLY A 156 -4.18 -5.04 37.75
N THR A 157 -4.43 -4.65 36.49
CA THR A 157 -4.04 -3.33 35.97
C THR A 157 -5.02 -2.25 36.44
N PRO A 158 -4.56 -1.19 37.15
CA PRO A 158 -5.41 -0.06 37.48
C PRO A 158 -5.97 0.63 36.23
N GLY A 159 -7.26 0.94 36.23
CA GLY A 159 -7.96 1.56 35.10
C GLY A 159 -8.47 0.60 34.04
N LEU A 160 -8.25 -0.71 34.18
CA LEU A 160 -8.90 -1.71 33.33
C LEU A 160 -10.37 -1.86 33.74
N LEU A 161 -11.30 -1.70 32.79
CA LEU A 161 -12.74 -1.74 33.07
C LEU A 161 -13.38 -3.09 32.74
N LEU A 162 -13.16 -3.59 31.52
CA LEU A 162 -13.74 -4.83 31.05
C LEU A 162 -12.98 -5.37 29.83
N TYR A 163 -13.16 -6.67 29.54
CA TYR A 163 -12.64 -7.30 28.34
C TYR A 163 -13.73 -7.42 27.27
N MET A 164 -13.37 -7.18 26.01
CA MET A 164 -14.26 -7.34 24.87
C MET A 164 -13.68 -8.31 23.84
N LEU A 165 -14.47 -9.29 23.43
CA LEU A 165 -14.12 -10.24 22.39
C LEU A 165 -14.81 -9.89 21.06
N GLY A 166 -14.03 -9.83 19.99
CA GLY A 166 -14.50 -9.59 18.64
C GLY A 166 -14.54 -8.12 18.23
N ASN A 167 -14.78 -7.92 16.93
CA ASN A 167 -15.20 -6.67 16.32
C ASN A 167 -16.05 -7.01 15.09
N GLU A 168 -17.35 -7.24 15.28
CA GLU A 168 -18.28 -7.60 14.19
C GLU A 168 -17.88 -8.90 13.45
N ASN A 169 -17.43 -9.91 14.19
CA ASN A 169 -17.02 -11.21 13.64
C ASN A 169 -18.14 -11.89 12.83
N ASN A 170 -19.40 -11.57 13.15
CA ASN A 170 -20.57 -12.01 12.40
C ASN A 170 -20.61 -11.45 10.96
N TYR A 171 -20.06 -10.26 10.69
CA TYR A 171 -19.94 -9.76 9.32
C TYR A 171 -18.91 -10.54 8.50
N GLY A 172 -17.85 -11.05 9.12
CA GLY A 172 -16.90 -12.00 8.51
C GLY A 172 -17.51 -13.36 8.14
N LEU A 173 -18.78 -13.63 8.50
CA LEU A 173 -19.52 -14.77 7.98
C LEU A 173 -20.10 -14.52 6.58
N PHE A 174 -20.11 -13.25 6.15
CA PHE A 174 -20.64 -12.77 4.86
C PHE A 174 -19.55 -12.17 3.96
N TRP A 175 -18.53 -11.53 4.54
CA TRP A 175 -17.43 -10.87 3.82
C TRP A 175 -16.12 -11.66 3.89
N ASP A 176 -15.29 -11.51 2.85
CA ASP A 176 -13.96 -12.14 2.76
C ASP A 176 -12.81 -11.15 3.07
N GLY A 177 -13.11 -9.88 3.41
CA GLY A 177 -12.15 -8.78 3.58
C GLY A 177 -12.26 -7.98 4.89
N ALA A 178 -11.31 -7.05 5.08
CA ALA A 178 -11.22 -6.15 6.24
C ALA A 178 -11.94 -4.80 6.05
N GLU A 179 -12.24 -4.41 4.80
CA GLU A 179 -13.06 -3.24 4.49
C GLU A 179 -14.54 -3.51 4.77
N THR A 180 -15.29 -2.46 5.12
CA THR A 180 -16.74 -2.52 5.31
C THR A 180 -17.45 -2.56 3.95
N GLU A 181 -18.29 -3.57 3.74
CA GLU A 181 -19.05 -3.77 2.50
C GLU A 181 -20.55 -3.94 2.77
N ASP A 182 -21.38 -3.96 1.73
CA ASP A 182 -22.80 -4.29 1.88
C ASP A 182 -22.99 -5.77 2.31
N ILE A 183 -23.99 -6.06 3.16
CA ILE A 183 -24.26 -7.43 3.64
C ILE A 183 -25.14 -8.20 2.62
N PRO A 184 -24.69 -9.34 2.07
CA PRO A 184 -25.51 -10.20 1.21
C PRO A 184 -26.63 -10.93 1.98
N ILE A 185 -27.84 -10.94 1.42
CA ILE A 185 -29.09 -11.39 2.10
C ILE A 185 -29.29 -12.94 2.08
N ASP A 186 -28.37 -13.75 1.53
CA ASP A 186 -28.57 -15.21 1.45
C ASP A 186 -28.24 -15.94 2.77
N GLN A 187 -29.27 -16.07 3.61
CA GLN A 187 -29.23 -16.45 5.04
C GLN A 187 -28.79 -17.89 5.41
N ARG A 188 -28.65 -18.83 4.46
CA ARG A 188 -28.58 -20.27 4.82
C ARG A 188 -27.20 -20.78 5.22
N ARG A 189 -26.11 -20.25 4.65
CA ARG A 189 -24.73 -20.70 4.97
C ARG A 189 -24.17 -20.00 6.22
N SER A 190 -24.42 -18.70 6.36
CA SER A 190 -23.93 -17.90 7.51
C SER A 190 -24.52 -18.36 8.85
N THR A 191 -25.79 -18.77 8.88
CA THR A 191 -26.46 -19.27 10.10
C THR A 191 -25.81 -20.53 10.67
N GLN A 192 -25.32 -21.45 9.83
CA GLN A 192 -24.65 -22.67 10.31
C GLN A 192 -23.26 -22.36 10.90
N ARG A 193 -22.53 -21.41 10.30
CA ARG A 193 -21.20 -20.98 10.75
C ARG A 193 -21.25 -20.10 12.02
N ALA A 194 -22.39 -19.49 12.32
CA ALA A 194 -22.58 -18.67 13.51
C ALA A 194 -22.51 -19.47 14.82
N TYR A 195 -23.03 -20.70 14.85
CA TYR A 195 -23.05 -21.54 16.07
C TYR A 195 -21.65 -21.84 16.62
N PRO A 196 -20.68 -22.36 15.83
CA PRO A 196 -19.30 -22.56 16.28
C PRO A 196 -18.66 -21.28 16.82
N MET A 197 -18.88 -20.14 16.15
CA MET A 197 -18.33 -18.85 16.54
C MET A 197 -18.82 -18.39 17.92
N TYR A 198 -20.14 -18.34 18.15
CA TYR A 198 -20.70 -17.90 19.44
C TYR A 198 -20.45 -18.89 20.58
N LYS A 199 -20.40 -20.19 20.28
CA LYS A 199 -19.94 -21.19 21.24
C LYS A 199 -18.48 -20.92 21.65
N LEU A 200 -17.61 -20.58 20.70
CA LEU A 200 -16.21 -20.27 21.01
C LEU A 200 -16.07 -18.97 21.79
N PHE A 201 -16.88 -17.94 21.52
CA PHE A 201 -16.96 -16.76 22.38
C PHE A 201 -17.29 -17.12 23.83
N ASN A 202 -18.26 -18.02 24.05
CA ASN A 202 -18.61 -18.48 25.39
C ASN A 202 -17.49 -19.31 26.04
N ASP A 203 -16.90 -20.25 25.29
CA ASP A 203 -15.77 -21.06 25.77
C ASP A 203 -14.60 -20.16 26.21
N ALA A 204 -14.30 -19.10 25.44
CA ALA A 204 -13.27 -18.12 25.80
C ALA A 204 -13.62 -17.37 27.08
N ALA A 205 -14.87 -16.88 27.21
CA ALA A 205 -15.32 -16.20 28.42
C ALA A 205 -15.19 -17.09 29.68
N ILE A 206 -15.55 -18.37 29.56
CA ILE A 206 -15.35 -19.36 30.65
C ILE A 206 -13.88 -19.47 31.03
N GLU A 207 -12.97 -19.59 30.05
CA GLU A 207 -11.54 -19.72 30.32
C GLU A 207 -10.93 -18.43 30.90
N MET A 208 -11.35 -17.27 30.40
CA MET A 208 -10.94 -15.95 30.90
C MET A 208 -11.36 -15.77 32.37
N LYS A 209 -12.61 -16.10 32.71
CA LYS A 209 -13.14 -16.00 34.09
C LYS A 209 -12.47 -16.95 35.08
N LYS A 210 -11.78 -17.99 34.64
CA LYS A 210 -10.93 -18.82 35.52
C LYS A 210 -9.66 -18.10 35.95
N ILE A 211 -9.21 -17.12 35.17
CA ILE A 211 -7.99 -16.33 35.41
C ILE A 211 -8.34 -15.03 36.15
N ASP A 212 -9.37 -14.33 35.68
CA ASP A 212 -9.89 -13.09 36.27
C ASP A 212 -11.42 -13.21 36.41
N PRO A 213 -11.91 -13.67 37.58
CA PRO A 213 -13.34 -13.86 37.81
C PRO A 213 -14.09 -12.55 38.06
N ASP A 214 -13.36 -11.46 38.33
CA ASP A 214 -13.93 -10.21 38.83
C ASP A 214 -14.34 -9.28 37.68
N LEU A 215 -13.57 -9.22 36.59
CA LEU A 215 -13.89 -8.34 35.47
C LEU A 215 -14.97 -8.88 34.52
N PRO A 216 -15.89 -8.01 34.03
CA PRO A 216 -16.86 -8.39 33.02
C PRO A 216 -16.23 -8.74 31.66
N VAL A 217 -16.83 -9.70 30.97
CA VAL A 217 -16.52 -10.07 29.58
C VAL A 217 -17.68 -9.72 28.68
N SER A 218 -17.40 -8.95 27.63
CA SER A 218 -18.34 -8.55 26.58
C SER A 218 -17.96 -9.18 25.23
N ILE A 219 -18.92 -9.22 24.31
CA ILE A 219 -18.69 -9.49 22.89
C ILE A 219 -18.90 -8.21 22.08
N CYS A 220 -18.40 -8.14 20.85
CA CYS A 220 -18.69 -7.06 19.91
C CYS A 220 -19.40 -7.59 18.66
N ASN A 221 -20.72 -7.52 18.64
CA ASN A 221 -21.55 -8.01 17.53
C ASN A 221 -21.96 -6.89 16.56
N GLY A 222 -21.94 -7.15 15.25
CA GLY A 222 -22.48 -6.24 14.24
C GLY A 222 -24.02 -6.26 14.24
N ASP A 223 -24.64 -5.19 14.74
CA ASP A 223 -26.09 -5.07 14.94
C ASP A 223 -26.68 -6.26 15.76
N LEU A 224 -28.00 -6.48 15.74
CA LEU A 224 -28.75 -7.55 16.42
C LEU A 224 -28.64 -8.92 15.74
N LEU A 225 -27.80 -9.04 14.70
CA LEU A 225 -27.75 -10.26 13.90
C LEU A 225 -27.39 -11.47 14.77
N PHE A 226 -28.14 -12.56 14.60
CA PHE A 226 -27.99 -13.81 15.34
C PHE A 226 -28.24 -13.73 16.86
N LEU A 227 -28.97 -12.72 17.35
CA LEU A 227 -29.28 -12.57 18.78
C LEU A 227 -29.88 -13.83 19.41
N ASP A 228 -30.73 -14.59 18.70
CA ASP A 228 -31.30 -15.84 19.22
C ASP A 228 -30.22 -16.91 19.48
N ILE A 229 -29.20 -17.01 18.61
CA ILE A 229 -28.08 -17.94 18.77
C ILE A 229 -27.15 -17.47 19.90
N ILE A 230 -26.89 -16.16 19.98
CA ILE A 230 -26.12 -15.55 21.07
C ILE A 230 -26.78 -15.85 22.40
N ALA A 231 -28.10 -15.63 22.50
CA ALA A 231 -28.87 -15.93 23.68
C ALA A 231 -28.83 -17.43 24.04
N GLU A 232 -28.82 -18.32 23.06
CA GLU A 232 -28.71 -19.76 23.27
C GLU A 232 -27.30 -20.18 23.77
N THR A 233 -26.24 -19.61 23.21
CA THR A 233 -24.86 -20.13 23.33
C THR A 233 -23.96 -19.34 24.27
N CYS A 234 -24.12 -18.02 24.38
CA CYS A 234 -23.25 -17.11 25.14
C CYS A 234 -23.75 -16.88 26.58
N LYS A 235 -23.88 -17.95 27.38
CA LYS A 235 -24.40 -17.86 28.76
C LYS A 235 -23.47 -17.17 29.75
N ASP A 236 -22.15 -17.28 29.55
CA ASP A 236 -21.10 -16.77 30.41
C ASP A 236 -20.57 -15.39 29.98
N ILE A 237 -21.20 -14.78 28.97
CA ILE A 237 -20.98 -13.38 28.61
C ILE A 237 -21.80 -12.49 29.54
N ASP A 238 -21.18 -11.44 30.06
CA ASP A 238 -21.80 -10.52 31.03
C ASP A 238 -22.53 -9.37 30.33
N ILE A 239 -21.99 -8.90 29.20
CA ILE A 239 -22.46 -7.69 28.50
C ILE A 239 -22.66 -7.98 27.02
N TYR A 240 -23.83 -7.60 26.49
CA TYR A 240 -24.08 -7.60 25.06
C TYR A 240 -23.50 -6.32 24.43
N GLY A 241 -22.28 -6.43 23.91
CA GLY A 241 -21.65 -5.35 23.17
C GLY A 241 -21.97 -5.42 21.68
N THR A 242 -22.25 -4.27 21.06
CA THR A 242 -22.63 -4.22 19.64
C THR A 242 -22.19 -2.93 18.92
N ASN A 243 -21.79 -3.06 17.66
CA ASN A 243 -21.59 -1.94 16.75
C ASN A 243 -22.89 -1.68 15.98
N VAL A 244 -23.37 -0.43 15.98
CA VAL A 244 -24.69 -0.09 15.43
C VAL A 244 -24.69 1.26 14.72
N TYR A 245 -25.05 1.25 13.43
CA TYR A 245 -25.15 2.43 12.57
C TYR A 245 -26.56 2.56 11.99
N ARG A 246 -27.58 2.72 12.84
CA ARG A 246 -29.00 2.78 12.43
C ARG A 246 -29.52 4.20 12.17
N GLY A 247 -28.66 5.21 12.19
CA GLY A 247 -29.03 6.63 12.13
C GLY A 247 -29.44 7.16 13.51
N LYS A 248 -30.48 7.99 13.59
CA LYS A 248 -30.80 8.77 14.80
C LYS A 248 -31.34 7.95 15.99
N SER A 249 -31.72 6.70 15.75
CA SER A 249 -32.38 5.84 16.74
C SER A 249 -31.89 4.42 16.58
N PHE A 250 -31.75 3.70 17.70
CA PHE A 250 -31.45 2.28 17.72
C PHE A 250 -32.69 1.40 17.50
N GLY A 251 -33.88 1.99 17.42
CA GLY A 251 -35.14 1.30 17.20
C GLY A 251 -35.52 0.43 18.41
N ASN A 252 -35.82 -0.84 18.15
CA ASN A 252 -36.25 -1.80 19.18
C ASN A 252 -35.09 -2.58 19.82
N LEU A 253 -33.83 -2.13 19.66
CA LEU A 253 -32.64 -2.88 20.08
C LEU A 253 -32.63 -3.20 21.57
N PHE A 254 -32.87 -2.21 22.42
CA PHE A 254 -32.90 -2.39 23.87
C PHE A 254 -33.94 -3.44 24.28
N ASP A 255 -35.14 -3.33 23.72
CA ASP A 255 -36.27 -4.22 24.00
C ASP A 255 -36.00 -5.65 23.55
N GLU A 256 -35.47 -5.84 22.33
CA GLU A 256 -35.15 -7.18 21.83
C GLU A 256 -34.06 -7.86 22.65
N VAL A 257 -33.02 -7.12 23.05
CA VAL A 257 -31.97 -7.67 23.93
C VAL A 257 -32.54 -8.04 25.29
N LYS A 258 -33.41 -7.19 25.87
CA LYS A 258 -34.08 -7.50 27.15
C LYS A 258 -34.95 -8.74 27.05
N GLU A 259 -35.73 -8.88 25.97
CA GLU A 259 -36.65 -10.01 25.77
C GLU A 259 -35.92 -11.33 25.52
N LYS A 260 -34.88 -11.32 24.67
CA LYS A 260 -34.25 -12.55 24.16
C LYS A 260 -33.02 -12.98 24.97
N PHE A 261 -32.17 -12.04 25.37
CA PHE A 261 -30.89 -12.33 26.01
C PHE A 261 -30.83 -11.92 27.49
N ASN A 262 -31.58 -10.88 27.87
CA ASN A 262 -31.64 -10.29 29.21
C ASN A 262 -30.26 -10.00 29.82
N LYS A 263 -29.47 -9.18 29.12
CA LYS A 263 -28.14 -8.69 29.54
C LYS A 263 -28.06 -7.17 29.31
N PRO A 264 -27.14 -6.45 29.98
CA PRO A 264 -26.91 -5.04 29.67
C PRO A 264 -26.38 -4.88 28.24
N VAL A 265 -26.77 -3.76 27.63
CA VAL A 265 -26.37 -3.31 26.30
C VAL A 265 -25.25 -2.29 26.43
N LEU A 266 -24.16 -2.52 25.71
CA LEU A 266 -23.03 -1.61 25.54
C LEU A 266 -22.82 -1.36 24.04
N PHE A 267 -22.87 -0.12 23.58
CA PHE A 267 -22.54 0.14 22.18
C PHE A 267 -21.02 0.21 22.01
N ALA A 268 -20.42 -0.75 21.32
CA ALA A 268 -18.98 -0.81 21.10
C ALA A 268 -18.51 0.18 20.00
N GLU A 269 -19.42 0.53 19.08
CA GLU A 269 -19.32 1.62 18.10
C GLU A 269 -20.73 2.10 17.72
N PHE A 270 -20.85 3.41 17.53
CA PHE A 270 -21.98 4.07 16.86
C PHE A 270 -21.56 5.49 16.48
N GLY A 271 -22.24 6.11 15.52
CA GLY A 271 -21.94 7.48 15.13
C GLY A 271 -22.41 7.80 13.71
N SER A 272 -21.77 8.79 13.09
CA SER A 272 -21.98 9.22 11.71
C SER A 272 -20.66 9.77 11.20
N ASP A 273 -20.41 9.64 9.89
CA ASP A 273 -19.37 10.39 9.24
C ASP A 273 -19.74 11.87 9.14
N ALA A 274 -18.72 12.72 8.99
CA ALA A 274 -18.84 14.16 8.84
C ALA A 274 -18.78 14.58 7.35
N PHE A 275 -19.21 13.73 6.42
CA PHE A 275 -19.17 14.03 4.99
C PHE A 275 -20.55 13.83 4.35
N ASN A 276 -20.83 14.58 3.28
CA ASN A 276 -22.06 14.44 2.51
C ASN A 276 -21.71 13.97 1.10
N ALA A 277 -22.01 12.71 0.79
CA ALA A 277 -21.64 12.08 -0.48
C ALA A 277 -22.31 12.73 -1.71
N LEU A 278 -23.46 13.41 -1.53
CA LEU A 278 -24.17 14.09 -2.63
C LEU A 278 -23.59 15.45 -2.99
N THR A 279 -23.28 16.24 -1.97
CA THR A 279 -22.77 17.62 -2.15
C THR A 279 -21.25 17.67 -2.17
N ASN A 280 -20.60 16.57 -1.77
CA ASN A 280 -19.16 16.39 -1.67
C ASN A 280 -18.52 17.46 -0.76
N LYS A 281 -19.13 17.64 0.42
CA LYS A 281 -18.76 18.64 1.42
C LYS A 281 -18.89 18.06 2.81
N GLU A 282 -18.09 18.60 3.71
CA GLU A 282 -18.15 18.27 5.12
C GLU A 282 -19.51 18.64 5.76
N ALA A 283 -20.08 17.70 6.51
CA ALA A 283 -21.41 17.69 7.11
C ALA A 283 -21.37 17.63 8.65
N GLN A 284 -20.48 18.42 9.28
CA GLN A 284 -20.27 18.38 10.74
C GLN A 284 -21.53 18.57 11.59
N LYS A 285 -22.52 19.34 11.09
CA LYS A 285 -23.80 19.55 11.81
C LYS A 285 -24.63 18.27 11.81
N ASP A 286 -24.70 17.58 10.68
CA ASP A 286 -25.44 16.33 10.54
C ASP A 286 -24.81 15.24 11.41
N GLN A 287 -23.47 15.13 11.41
CA GLN A 287 -22.74 14.27 12.35
C GLN A 287 -23.14 14.52 13.81
N ALA A 288 -23.08 15.79 14.25
CA ALA A 288 -23.43 16.16 15.61
C ALA A 288 -24.89 15.83 15.96
N PHE A 289 -25.82 16.04 15.02
CA PHE A 289 -27.23 15.68 15.21
C PHE A 289 -27.42 14.18 15.49
N TYR A 290 -26.82 13.31 14.67
CA TYR A 290 -26.95 11.86 14.86
C TYR A 290 -26.35 11.41 16.19
N MET A 291 -25.15 11.90 16.53
CA MET A 291 -24.49 11.52 17.78
C MET A 291 -25.26 12.00 19.02
N VAL A 292 -25.81 13.21 19.02
CA VAL A 292 -26.64 13.72 20.14
C VAL A 292 -27.91 12.88 20.31
N GLU A 293 -28.59 12.53 19.22
CA GLU A 293 -29.79 11.68 19.29
C GLU A 293 -29.46 10.25 19.74
N ASN A 294 -28.31 9.71 19.34
CA ASN A 294 -27.84 8.41 19.83
C ASN A 294 -27.56 8.44 21.33
N TRP A 295 -26.82 9.43 21.83
CA TRP A 295 -26.56 9.57 23.27
C TRP A 295 -27.82 9.82 24.08
N ARG A 296 -28.78 10.56 23.52
CA ARG A 296 -30.11 10.73 24.12
C ARG A 296 -30.77 9.37 24.36
N GLU A 297 -30.81 8.49 23.37
CA GLU A 297 -31.40 7.16 23.54
C GLU A 297 -30.62 6.25 24.49
N ILE A 298 -29.29 6.32 24.50
CA ILE A 298 -28.44 5.59 25.45
C ILE A 298 -28.82 5.98 26.88
N TYR A 299 -28.86 7.28 27.17
CA TYR A 299 -29.17 7.76 28.52
C TYR A 299 -30.61 7.47 28.92
N GLN A 300 -31.59 7.69 28.03
CA GLN A 300 -32.99 7.36 28.33
C GLN A 300 -33.22 5.88 28.67
N ASN A 301 -32.35 4.97 28.20
CA ASN A 301 -32.43 3.53 28.48
C ASN A 301 -31.53 3.06 29.63
N ALA A 302 -30.89 3.98 30.36
CA ALA A 302 -30.21 3.64 31.61
C ALA A 302 -31.23 3.24 32.70
N ALA A 303 -30.78 2.47 33.67
CA ALA A 303 -31.61 2.09 34.83
C ALA A 303 -32.15 3.33 35.56
N GLY A 304 -33.39 3.25 36.04
CA GLY A 304 -34.07 4.33 36.77
C GLY A 304 -34.77 5.39 35.91
N LEU A 305 -34.59 5.41 34.59
CA LEU A 305 -35.11 6.46 33.70
C LEU A 305 -36.39 6.07 32.91
N GLY A 306 -37.04 4.96 33.27
CA GLY A 306 -38.40 4.66 32.83
C GLY A 306 -38.57 4.09 31.41
N LYS A 307 -37.49 3.79 30.69
CA LYS A 307 -37.50 2.94 29.48
C LYS A 307 -37.09 1.49 29.80
N THR A 308 -36.32 0.84 28.93
CA THR A 308 -35.95 -0.57 29.03
C THR A 308 -35.00 -0.84 30.20
N GLY A 309 -34.18 0.15 30.57
CA GLY A 309 -33.33 0.12 31.76
C GLY A 309 -32.14 -0.83 31.65
N ASN A 310 -31.66 -1.14 30.44
CA ASN A 310 -30.54 -2.06 30.22
C ASN A 310 -29.33 -1.41 29.50
N SER A 311 -29.30 -0.10 29.31
CA SER A 311 -28.11 0.56 28.75
C SER A 311 -27.08 0.87 29.84
N ILE A 312 -25.83 0.50 29.60
CA ILE A 312 -24.68 0.86 30.44
C ILE A 312 -23.71 1.84 29.76
N GLY A 313 -24.12 2.41 28.61
CA GLY A 313 -23.35 3.39 27.85
C GLY A 313 -22.87 2.89 26.49
N GLY A 314 -21.82 3.52 25.96
CA GLY A 314 -21.26 3.16 24.66
C GLY A 314 -20.01 3.95 24.27
N PHE A 315 -19.47 3.64 23.09
CA PHE A 315 -18.30 4.28 22.50
C PHE A 315 -18.68 4.97 21.19
N THR A 316 -18.48 6.29 21.14
CA THR A 316 -18.66 7.03 19.88
C THR A 316 -17.52 6.67 18.92
N PHE A 317 -17.88 6.35 17.67
CA PHE A 317 -16.93 6.08 16.60
C PHE A 317 -16.81 7.33 15.70
N GLN A 318 -15.67 8.02 15.64
CA GLN A 318 -14.44 7.81 16.45
C GLN A 318 -13.76 9.14 16.79
N PHE A 319 -12.66 9.11 17.56
CA PHE A 319 -12.06 10.34 18.07
C PHE A 319 -11.46 11.23 16.97
N SER A 320 -10.68 10.66 16.05
CA SER A 320 -9.99 11.38 14.98
C SER A 320 -10.21 10.75 13.61
N ASP A 321 -10.05 11.50 12.52
CA ASP A 321 -10.22 11.00 11.15
C ASP A 321 -9.29 9.84 10.81
N GLY A 322 -9.80 8.81 10.13
CA GLY A 322 -9.00 7.65 9.72
C GLY A 322 -8.56 7.76 8.26
N TRP A 323 -7.55 8.57 7.93
CA TRP A 323 -7.00 8.80 6.57
C TRP A 323 -6.46 7.54 5.85
N TRP A 324 -6.61 6.38 6.47
CA TRP A 324 -6.19 5.08 5.97
C TRP A 324 -7.36 4.11 5.83
N LYS A 325 -8.61 4.51 6.16
CA LYS A 325 -9.72 3.56 6.24
C LYS A 325 -10.22 3.13 4.86
N TYR A 326 -10.11 3.98 3.84
CA TYR A 326 -10.42 3.60 2.47
C TYR A 326 -9.18 3.00 1.79
N ALA A 327 -9.33 1.89 1.07
CA ALA A 327 -8.24 1.14 0.42
C ALA A 327 -7.17 0.54 1.35
N GLN A 328 -7.05 1.00 2.60
CA GLN A 328 -6.16 0.54 3.67
C GLN A 328 -4.66 0.71 3.42
N ASP A 329 -4.16 0.56 2.20
CA ASP A 329 -2.74 0.59 1.84
C ASP A 329 -2.39 1.64 0.77
N LYS A 330 -3.39 2.39 0.29
CA LYS A 330 -3.25 3.38 -0.78
C LYS A 330 -3.72 4.75 -0.31
N ASN A 331 -3.26 5.79 -0.98
CA ASN A 331 -3.69 7.18 -0.77
C ASN A 331 -3.53 7.66 0.69
N LEU A 332 -2.62 7.10 1.49
CA LEU A 332 -2.49 7.38 2.93
C LEU A 332 -2.17 8.86 3.26
N ASP A 333 -1.70 9.62 2.27
CA ASP A 333 -1.39 11.06 2.36
C ASP A 333 -2.53 11.96 1.83
N VAL A 334 -3.68 11.37 1.48
CA VAL A 334 -4.86 12.04 0.92
C VAL A 334 -6.09 11.65 1.74
N HIS A 335 -6.85 12.65 2.22
CA HIS A 335 -8.13 12.38 2.89
C HIS A 335 -9.19 12.01 1.85
N ASP A 336 -9.45 10.72 1.67
CA ASP A 336 -10.34 10.20 0.63
C ASP A 336 -11.81 10.49 0.97
N ASN A 337 -12.58 10.83 -0.06
CA ASN A 337 -14.01 11.14 0.01
C ASN A 337 -14.89 10.07 -0.64
N THR A 338 -14.37 8.86 -0.84
CA THR A 338 -15.11 7.73 -1.39
C THR A 338 -15.97 7.09 -0.31
N ALA A 339 -17.28 6.98 -0.60
CA ALA A 339 -18.20 6.25 0.26
C ALA A 339 -18.16 4.76 -0.10
N SER A 340 -17.76 3.91 0.84
CA SER A 340 -17.53 2.47 0.60
C SER A 340 -18.80 1.62 0.74
N TRP A 341 -19.81 2.07 1.49
CA TRP A 341 -21.07 1.35 1.71
C TRP A 341 -22.28 2.28 1.85
N ALA A 342 -23.48 1.71 1.73
CA ALA A 342 -24.75 2.45 1.77
C ALA A 342 -25.49 2.29 3.10
N ASN A 343 -26.08 3.36 3.61
CA ASN A 343 -26.85 3.33 4.84
C ASN A 343 -28.07 4.26 4.83
N GLY A 344 -29.25 3.64 4.87
CA GLY A 344 -30.54 4.34 4.91
C GLY A 344 -30.82 5.11 6.21
N GLY A 345 -30.11 4.86 7.31
CA GLY A 345 -30.29 5.59 8.57
C GLY A 345 -29.94 7.08 8.46
N TYR A 346 -29.05 7.42 7.53
CA TYR A 346 -28.45 8.74 7.35
C TYR A 346 -29.12 9.48 6.18
N ARG A 347 -30.29 10.07 6.46
CA ARG A 347 -31.19 10.64 5.43
C ARG A 347 -30.67 11.91 4.76
N PHE A 348 -29.64 12.54 5.31
CA PHE A 348 -29.12 13.83 4.82
C PHE A 348 -28.41 13.70 3.47
N ASP A 349 -27.93 12.50 3.12
CA ASP A 349 -27.27 12.23 1.84
C ASP A 349 -27.57 10.84 1.24
N PHE A 350 -28.44 10.04 1.88
CA PHE A 350 -28.86 8.75 1.35
C PHE A 350 -29.63 8.86 0.03
N VAL A 351 -29.21 8.07 -0.96
CA VAL A 351 -29.97 7.80 -2.19
C VAL A 351 -29.94 6.30 -2.45
N GLU A 352 -31.12 5.72 -2.73
CA GLU A 352 -31.24 4.29 -3.01
C GLU A 352 -30.30 3.85 -4.13
N GLY A 353 -29.52 2.78 -3.87
CA GLY A 353 -28.53 2.24 -4.80
C GLY A 353 -27.21 3.03 -4.87
N GLN A 354 -26.95 3.97 -3.96
CA GLN A 354 -25.68 4.69 -3.84
C GLN A 354 -25.13 4.61 -2.42
N ASN A 355 -23.81 4.53 -2.31
CA ASN A 355 -23.09 4.58 -1.05
C ASN A 355 -23.06 6.01 -0.50
N ASN A 356 -23.11 6.13 0.83
CA ASN A 356 -23.10 7.41 1.52
C ASN A 356 -22.28 7.42 2.82
N MET A 357 -21.60 6.32 3.17
CA MET A 357 -20.78 6.26 4.37
C MET A 357 -19.30 6.42 4.04
N ASN A 358 -18.69 7.51 4.51
CA ASN A 358 -17.27 7.83 4.30
C ASN A 358 -16.41 7.48 5.54
N GLU A 359 -15.80 6.30 5.54
CA GLU A 359 -15.03 5.76 6.69
C GLU A 359 -13.92 6.69 7.20
N GLU A 360 -13.25 7.44 6.33
CA GLU A 360 -12.18 8.35 6.76
C GLU A 360 -12.68 9.59 7.51
N TRP A 361 -13.98 9.86 7.48
CA TRP A 361 -14.61 11.09 7.98
C TRP A 361 -15.43 10.89 9.26
N PHE A 362 -15.33 9.73 9.92
CA PHE A 362 -16.01 9.45 11.20
C PHE A 362 -15.44 10.20 12.40
N GLY A 363 -14.27 10.84 12.28
CA GLY A 363 -13.65 11.55 13.38
C GLY A 363 -14.55 12.67 13.94
N VAL A 364 -14.68 12.78 15.26
CA VAL A 364 -15.22 14.00 15.89
C VAL A 364 -14.20 15.14 15.92
N CYS A 365 -12.93 14.83 15.60
CA CYS A 365 -11.86 15.80 15.36
C CYS A 365 -11.22 15.55 13.98
N ALA A 366 -10.99 16.63 13.23
CA ALA A 366 -10.16 16.59 12.03
C ALA A 366 -8.67 16.53 12.40
N LYS A 367 -7.87 15.82 11.62
CA LYS A 367 -6.40 15.80 11.78
C LYS A 367 -5.77 16.96 11.01
N GLY A 368 -4.79 17.63 11.62
CA GLY A 368 -3.88 18.50 10.92
C GLY A 368 -2.62 17.77 10.44
N PRO A 369 -1.70 18.49 9.77
CA PRO A 369 -0.43 17.94 9.31
C PRO A 369 0.35 17.24 10.43
N THR A 370 0.89 16.07 10.10
CA THR A 370 1.85 15.35 10.92
C THR A 370 3.20 16.07 10.94
N ASP A 371 3.76 16.29 12.13
CA ASP A 371 5.11 16.83 12.30
C ASP A 371 6.20 15.76 12.11
N ASN A 372 7.46 16.18 12.13
CA ASN A 372 8.59 15.27 11.95
C ASN A 372 8.74 14.17 13.01
N LYS A 373 8.05 14.28 14.15
CA LYS A 373 8.03 13.27 15.20
C LYS A 373 6.86 12.30 15.06
N GLY A 374 5.91 12.55 14.15
CA GLY A 374 4.66 11.80 14.07
C GLY A 374 3.54 12.37 14.96
N LEU A 375 3.73 13.56 15.53
CA LEU A 375 2.69 14.25 16.31
C LEU A 375 1.85 15.13 15.39
N TYR A 376 0.55 15.24 15.67
CA TYR A 376 -0.34 16.12 14.92
C TYR A 376 -1.28 16.83 15.87
N LYS A 377 -1.85 17.95 15.39
CA LYS A 377 -2.91 18.66 16.10
C LYS A 377 -4.27 18.15 15.65
N LEU A 378 -5.20 18.10 16.58
CA LEU A 378 -6.60 17.78 16.32
C LEU A 378 -7.43 19.05 16.35
N PHE A 379 -8.40 19.12 15.45
CA PHE A 379 -9.32 20.24 15.30
C PHE A 379 -10.75 19.75 15.54
N PRO A 380 -11.35 20.07 16.70
CA PRO A 380 -12.71 19.65 17.05
C PRO A 380 -13.76 20.03 15.99
N ARG A 381 -14.63 19.08 15.65
CA ARG A 381 -15.86 19.33 14.88
C ARG A 381 -17.01 19.70 15.80
N ALA A 382 -18.16 20.07 15.20
CA ALA A 382 -19.37 20.35 15.96
C ALA A 382 -19.77 19.19 16.90
N ALA A 383 -19.56 17.94 16.49
CA ALA A 383 -19.83 16.77 17.31
C ALA A 383 -19.05 16.77 18.64
N TYR A 384 -17.77 17.13 18.65
CA TYR A 384 -16.96 17.23 19.89
C TYR A 384 -17.62 18.16 20.92
N TYR A 385 -18.05 19.34 20.48
CA TYR A 385 -18.65 20.34 21.37
C TYR A 385 -20.04 19.91 21.86
N ALA A 386 -20.85 19.31 21.00
CA ALA A 386 -22.17 18.80 21.37
C ALA A 386 -22.07 17.62 22.35
N LEU A 387 -21.12 16.70 22.13
CA LEU A 387 -20.87 15.58 23.04
C LEU A 387 -20.30 16.03 24.38
N LYS A 388 -19.46 17.06 24.40
CA LYS A 388 -19.00 17.68 25.64
C LYS A 388 -20.17 18.16 26.50
N GLU A 389 -21.20 18.72 25.88
CA GLU A 389 -22.41 19.14 26.58
C GLU A 389 -23.27 17.93 27.01
N ALA A 390 -23.45 16.94 26.13
CA ALA A 390 -24.17 15.70 26.46
C ALA A 390 -23.56 14.98 27.69
N HIS A 391 -22.23 14.84 27.72
CA HIS A 391 -21.51 14.12 28.77
C HIS A 391 -21.34 14.88 30.09
N ALA A 392 -21.78 16.14 30.17
CA ALA A 392 -21.80 16.87 31.42
C ALA A 392 -22.93 16.42 32.37
N MET A 393 -23.93 15.70 31.85
CA MET A 393 -24.99 15.09 32.64
C MET A 393 -24.64 13.64 33.00
N ASN A 394 -24.86 13.26 34.26
CA ASN A 394 -24.83 11.88 34.71
C ASN A 394 -26.27 11.36 34.89
N PRO A 395 -26.68 10.29 34.19
CA PRO A 395 -28.05 9.77 34.26
C PRO A 395 -28.43 9.21 35.65
N TYR A 396 -27.44 8.94 36.51
CA TYR A 396 -27.64 8.38 37.86
C TYR A 396 -27.68 9.45 38.98
N ASP A 397 -27.57 10.74 38.65
CA ASP A 397 -27.62 11.80 39.65
C ASP A 397 -29.03 11.93 40.27
N GLU A 398 -29.10 12.40 41.53
CA GLU A 398 -30.38 12.59 42.22
C GLU A 398 -31.29 13.59 41.49
N GLY A 399 -32.53 13.18 41.21
CA GLY A 399 -33.55 14.03 40.59
C GLY A 399 -33.55 14.03 39.06
N ILE A 400 -32.72 13.20 38.43
CA ILE A 400 -32.77 12.96 36.98
C ILE A 400 -33.88 11.94 36.69
N ASP A 401 -34.82 12.33 35.83
CA ASP A 401 -35.87 11.46 35.28
C ASP A 401 -35.93 11.58 33.75
N LEU A 402 -36.84 10.83 33.12
CA LEU A 402 -36.96 10.81 31.67
C LEU A 402 -37.25 12.20 31.08
N ASP A 403 -38.07 13.00 31.75
CA ASP A 403 -38.45 14.34 31.30
C ASP A 403 -37.26 15.30 31.42
N PHE A 404 -36.46 15.19 32.48
CA PHE A 404 -35.21 15.93 32.61
C PHE A 404 -34.26 15.62 31.46
N VAL A 405 -34.01 14.33 31.17
CA VAL A 405 -33.12 13.93 30.07
C VAL A 405 -33.60 14.47 28.73
N ASN A 406 -34.92 14.43 28.46
CA ASN A 406 -35.48 15.01 27.24
C ASN A 406 -35.21 16.50 27.13
N ASN A 407 -35.53 17.25 28.19
CA ASN A 407 -35.32 18.70 28.22
C ASN A 407 -33.83 19.07 28.09
N TYR A 408 -32.95 18.34 28.78
CA TYR A 408 -31.51 18.57 28.73
C TYR A 408 -30.94 18.42 27.32
N PHE A 409 -31.32 17.34 26.61
CA PHE A 409 -30.85 17.12 25.24
C PHE A 409 -31.51 18.05 24.21
N ASP A 410 -32.74 18.52 24.47
CA ASP A 410 -33.39 19.53 23.63
C ASP A 410 -32.71 20.91 23.73
N ASP A 411 -32.06 21.21 24.86
CA ASP A 411 -31.31 22.45 25.08
C ASP A 411 -29.91 22.44 24.43
N ILE A 412 -29.43 21.30 23.91
CA ILE A 412 -28.12 21.21 23.22
C ILE A 412 -28.19 21.91 21.86
N GLU A 413 -27.66 23.12 21.80
CA GLU A 413 -27.69 23.98 20.61
C GLU A 413 -26.61 23.59 19.58
N LEU A 414 -26.95 22.70 18.65
CA LEU A 414 -26.04 22.24 17.58
C LEU A 414 -25.43 23.39 16.76
N MET A 415 -26.13 24.52 16.62
CA MET A 415 -25.59 25.66 15.89
C MET A 415 -24.47 26.37 16.66
N ASP A 416 -24.53 26.43 18.00
CA ASP A 416 -23.42 26.95 18.81
C ASP A 416 -22.19 26.07 18.65
N ALA A 417 -22.37 24.75 18.69
CA ALA A 417 -21.31 23.78 18.44
C ALA A 417 -20.64 23.97 17.06
N VAL A 418 -21.44 24.22 16.00
CA VAL A 418 -20.93 24.56 14.66
C VAL A 418 -20.16 25.88 14.66
N LEU A 419 -20.63 26.91 15.38
CA LEU A 419 -19.95 28.20 15.45
C LEU A 419 -18.60 28.09 16.17
N ARG A 420 -18.49 27.27 17.22
CA ARG A 420 -17.22 26.97 17.90
C ARG A 420 -16.25 26.23 16.98
N ALA A 421 -16.72 25.16 16.33
CA ALA A 421 -15.94 24.37 15.39
C ALA A 421 -15.43 25.19 14.18
N ARG A 422 -16.16 26.24 13.76
CA ARG A 422 -15.67 27.17 12.72
C ARG A 422 -14.39 27.92 13.15
N GLY A 423 -14.23 28.21 14.44
CA GLY A 423 -13.00 28.79 14.98
C GLY A 423 -11.81 27.85 14.81
N ASP A 424 -11.99 26.57 15.15
CA ASP A 424 -10.96 25.53 14.97
C ASP A 424 -10.68 25.26 13.50
N LYS A 425 -11.71 25.21 12.65
CA LYS A 425 -11.54 25.07 11.20
C LYS A 425 -10.81 26.27 10.58
N ALA A 426 -11.03 27.47 11.10
CA ALA A 426 -10.26 28.65 10.69
C ALA A 426 -8.80 28.59 11.18
N ALA A 427 -8.55 27.97 12.34
CA ALA A 427 -7.21 27.73 12.88
C ALA A 427 -6.45 26.60 12.16
N LEU A 428 -7.16 25.59 11.63
CA LEU A 428 -6.63 24.62 10.66
C LEU A 428 -6.07 25.35 9.42
N GLY A 429 -6.65 26.51 9.08
CA GLY A 429 -5.98 27.61 8.39
C GLY A 429 -5.46 27.33 6.97
N GLY A 430 -6.20 27.83 5.96
CA GLY A 430 -5.67 28.44 4.73
C GLY A 430 -4.93 27.60 3.68
N ASN A 431 -4.23 26.53 4.04
CA ASN A 431 -3.36 25.77 3.11
C ASN A 431 -3.91 24.38 2.73
N GLU A 432 -4.73 23.75 3.58
CA GLU A 432 -5.33 22.43 3.26
C GLU A 432 -6.73 22.53 2.63
N THR A 433 -7.45 23.63 2.89
CA THR A 433 -8.77 23.91 2.30
C THR A 433 -8.73 24.91 1.14
N SER A 434 -7.54 25.40 0.76
CA SER A 434 -7.38 26.28 -0.39
C SER A 434 -7.50 25.50 -1.69
N LYS A 435 -8.35 26.00 -2.59
CA LYS A 435 -8.48 25.48 -3.97
C LYS A 435 -7.15 25.44 -4.73
N VAL A 436 -6.12 26.16 -4.25
CA VAL A 436 -4.77 26.16 -4.79
C VAL A 436 -3.79 26.22 -3.62
N ARG A 437 -2.80 25.33 -3.57
CA ARG A 437 -1.72 25.30 -2.57
C ARG A 437 -0.36 25.08 -3.24
N ILE A 438 0.71 25.43 -2.53
CA ILE A 438 2.07 25.06 -2.94
C ILE A 438 2.24 23.59 -2.59
N SER A 439 2.43 22.74 -3.60
CA SER A 439 2.68 21.30 -3.40
C SER A 439 4.14 20.96 -3.24
N GLN A 440 5.03 21.80 -3.80
CA GLN A 440 6.47 21.60 -3.70
C GLN A 440 7.20 22.93 -3.67
N LEU A 441 8.18 23.05 -2.77
CA LEU A 441 9.19 24.10 -2.79
C LEU A 441 10.52 23.47 -2.41
N ARG A 442 11.30 23.06 -3.42
CA ARG A 442 12.57 22.35 -3.23
C ARG A 442 13.68 23.10 -3.96
N ALA A 443 14.85 23.20 -3.33
CA ALA A 443 16.07 23.67 -3.95
C ALA A 443 17.16 22.62 -3.72
N GLU A 444 17.87 22.25 -4.76
CA GLU A 444 18.96 21.28 -4.76
C GLU A 444 20.24 22.02 -5.15
N PHE A 445 21.21 22.04 -4.23
CA PHE A 445 22.51 22.64 -4.43
C PHE A 445 23.55 21.54 -4.38
N THR A 446 24.19 21.25 -5.51
CA THR A 446 25.24 20.24 -5.58
C THR A 446 26.58 20.92 -5.81
N THR A 447 27.64 20.35 -5.27
CA THR A 447 29.00 20.84 -5.45
C THR A 447 29.86 19.69 -5.89
N PHE A 448 30.65 19.92 -6.93
CA PHE A 448 31.51 18.93 -7.56
C PHE A 448 32.96 19.30 -7.28
N ASN A 449 33.78 18.27 -7.06
CA ASN A 449 35.22 18.40 -7.04
C ASN A 449 35.81 17.24 -7.83
N THR A 450 36.18 17.50 -9.07
CA THR A 450 36.62 16.48 -10.02
C THR A 450 38.14 16.43 -10.05
N GLY A 451 38.70 15.22 -9.96
CA GLY A 451 40.14 15.01 -9.89
C GLY A 451 40.51 13.55 -10.15
N GLY A 452 41.73 13.32 -10.58
CA GLY A 452 42.18 11.95 -10.86
C GLY A 452 43.63 11.87 -11.30
N LYS A 453 44.04 10.67 -11.69
CA LYS A 453 45.31 10.38 -12.36
C LYS A 453 45.01 9.57 -13.61
N LEU A 454 45.78 9.79 -14.67
CA LEU A 454 45.56 9.15 -15.98
C LEU A 454 44.15 9.45 -16.54
N ILE A 455 43.76 10.72 -16.46
CA ILE A 455 42.48 11.25 -16.90
C ILE A 455 42.64 11.99 -18.23
N THR A 456 41.55 12.06 -18.99
CA THR A 456 41.44 12.87 -20.23
C THR A 456 40.80 14.23 -20.01
N THR A 457 40.20 14.45 -18.83
CA THR A 457 39.67 15.74 -18.40
C THR A 457 40.80 16.78 -18.31
N PRO A 458 40.65 17.95 -18.95
CA PRO A 458 41.68 19.00 -18.94
C PRO A 458 41.74 19.73 -17.60
N GLU A 459 42.84 20.44 -17.33
CA GLU A 459 42.99 21.22 -16.07
C GLU A 459 42.07 22.45 -16.04
N ASP A 460 41.90 23.12 -17.16
CA ASP A 460 41.07 24.33 -17.34
C ASP A 460 40.12 24.12 -18.54
N SER A 461 38.95 24.76 -18.50
CA SER A 461 37.96 24.73 -19.59
C SER A 461 38.45 25.44 -20.86
N ASP A 462 38.19 24.82 -22.01
CA ASP A 462 38.45 25.40 -23.34
C ASP A 462 37.12 25.87 -23.98
N PRO A 463 36.89 27.19 -24.15
CA PRO A 463 35.63 27.70 -24.69
C PRO A 463 35.40 27.36 -26.17
N ASP A 464 36.43 26.87 -26.87
CA ASP A 464 36.35 26.48 -28.29
C ASP A 464 36.09 24.97 -28.47
N GLU A 465 36.07 24.16 -27.40
CA GLU A 465 35.78 22.72 -27.43
C GLU A 465 34.56 22.36 -26.55
N GLU A 466 33.61 21.61 -27.12
CA GLU A 466 32.48 21.06 -26.34
C GLU A 466 32.87 19.69 -25.77
N LEU A 467 33.46 19.70 -24.56
CA LEU A 467 33.92 18.51 -23.83
C LEU A 467 33.31 18.50 -22.43
N TYR A 468 32.93 17.31 -21.93
CA TYR A 468 32.50 17.13 -20.54
C TYR A 468 33.15 15.86 -19.96
N PRO A 469 33.65 15.87 -18.71
CA PRO A 469 33.90 17.06 -17.88
C PRO A 469 34.87 18.02 -18.57
N ASP A 470 34.58 19.32 -18.51
CA ASP A 470 35.30 20.37 -19.23
C ASP A 470 36.53 20.89 -18.49
N GLU A 471 36.61 20.71 -17.16
CA GLU A 471 37.74 21.11 -16.34
C GLU A 471 37.91 20.26 -15.06
N LEU A 472 39.06 20.40 -14.38
CA LEU A 472 39.31 19.80 -13.07
C LEU A 472 39.03 20.79 -11.95
N GLY A 473 38.75 20.27 -10.75
CA GLY A 473 38.55 21.08 -9.56
C GLY A 473 37.08 21.32 -9.27
N PHE A 474 36.75 22.53 -8.79
CA PHE A 474 35.50 22.82 -8.12
C PHE A 474 34.46 23.41 -9.08
N ASP A 475 33.24 22.89 -9.06
CA ASP A 475 32.07 23.50 -9.67
C ASP A 475 30.81 23.25 -8.82
N HIS A 476 29.67 23.79 -9.20
CA HIS A 476 28.42 23.69 -8.46
C HIS A 476 27.20 23.70 -9.38
N MET A 477 26.11 23.10 -8.92
CA MET A 477 24.83 23.06 -9.63
C MET A 477 23.72 23.59 -8.73
N GLN A 478 22.73 24.25 -9.34
CA GLN A 478 21.58 24.81 -8.66
C GLN A 478 20.30 24.45 -9.42
N SER A 479 19.42 23.68 -8.77
CA SER A 479 18.15 23.22 -9.35
C SER A 479 17.01 23.58 -8.40
N TYR A 480 15.98 24.27 -8.90
CA TYR A 480 14.84 24.74 -8.10
C TYR A 480 13.55 24.12 -8.62
N TYR A 481 12.68 23.67 -7.72
CA TYR A 481 11.41 23.03 -8.05
C TYR A 481 10.26 23.74 -7.33
N PHE A 482 9.27 24.18 -8.12
CA PHE A 482 8.09 24.88 -7.66
C PHE A 482 6.84 24.10 -8.09
N GLY A 483 6.10 23.61 -7.10
CA GLY A 483 4.88 22.85 -7.27
C GLY A 483 3.65 23.64 -6.89
N VAL A 484 2.63 23.58 -7.74
CA VAL A 484 1.29 24.08 -7.41
C VAL A 484 0.30 22.94 -7.56
N GLU A 485 -0.52 22.74 -6.54
CA GLU A 485 -1.66 21.83 -6.58
C GLU A 485 -2.97 22.61 -6.50
N GLY A 486 -3.89 22.29 -7.40
CA GLY A 486 -5.25 22.79 -7.43
C GLY A 486 -6.26 21.71 -7.07
N ASN A 487 -7.19 22.06 -6.17
CA ASN A 487 -8.37 21.27 -5.82
C ASN A 487 -9.63 22.13 -6.06
N PRO A 488 -9.98 22.42 -7.34
CA PRO A 488 -11.05 23.37 -7.67
C PRO A 488 -12.42 22.93 -7.16
N THR A 489 -12.65 21.62 -7.11
CA THR A 489 -13.76 20.90 -6.50
C THR A 489 -13.22 19.71 -5.71
N SER A 490 -13.99 19.22 -4.75
CA SER A 490 -13.65 18.07 -3.89
C SER A 490 -13.45 16.75 -4.64
N ASN A 491 -13.86 16.67 -5.92
CA ASN A 491 -13.66 15.49 -6.77
C ASN A 491 -12.61 15.70 -7.87
N MET A 492 -11.81 16.75 -7.81
CA MET A 492 -10.75 16.99 -8.79
C MET A 492 -9.48 17.48 -8.09
N ARG A 493 -8.36 16.87 -8.43
CA ARG A 493 -7.02 17.24 -7.99
C ARG A 493 -6.12 17.39 -9.22
N ALA A 494 -5.29 18.42 -9.25
CA ALA A 494 -4.30 18.61 -10.31
C ALA A 494 -3.01 19.18 -9.71
N ASN A 495 -1.86 18.60 -10.05
CA ASN A 495 -0.55 18.97 -9.54
C ASN A 495 0.40 19.20 -10.72
N VAL A 496 1.14 20.31 -10.68
CA VAL A 496 2.16 20.62 -11.68
C VAL A 496 3.41 21.10 -10.96
N ASN A 497 4.55 20.47 -11.25
CA ASN A 497 5.85 20.90 -10.73
C ASN A 497 6.71 21.44 -11.87
N VAL A 498 7.28 22.62 -11.66
CA VAL A 498 8.17 23.31 -12.59
C VAL A 498 9.58 23.28 -12.05
N ASN A 499 10.54 22.84 -12.86
CA ASN A 499 11.96 22.94 -12.54
C ASN A 499 12.60 24.16 -13.23
N VAL A 500 13.40 24.89 -12.47
CA VAL A 500 14.13 26.10 -12.87
C VAL A 500 15.60 25.91 -12.55
N LEU A 501 16.48 26.11 -13.53
CA LEU A 501 17.92 25.90 -13.41
C LEU A 501 18.66 27.21 -13.10
N GLY A 502 19.39 27.23 -11.99
CA GLY A 502 20.49 28.17 -11.73
C GLY A 502 21.76 27.66 -12.41
N ASN A 503 22.94 27.74 -11.76
CA ASN A 503 24.19 27.23 -12.37
C ASN A 503 24.05 25.74 -12.76
N VAL A 504 24.52 25.38 -13.96
CA VAL A 504 24.58 23.99 -14.43
C VAL A 504 26.04 23.61 -14.47
N ALA A 505 26.41 22.54 -13.76
CA ALA A 505 27.79 22.15 -13.64
C ALA A 505 28.31 21.48 -14.93
N GLU A 506 29.54 21.83 -15.32
CA GLU A 506 30.19 21.37 -16.55
C GLU A 506 31.25 20.29 -16.23
N ASN A 507 31.83 20.31 -15.03
CA ASN A 507 32.83 19.33 -14.59
C ASN A 507 32.37 18.01 -13.89
N PRO A 508 31.07 17.65 -13.73
CA PRO A 508 30.69 16.36 -13.16
C PRO A 508 31.17 15.16 -13.99
N ILE A 509 31.74 14.13 -13.34
CA ILE A 509 32.16 12.87 -13.99
C ILE A 509 30.97 12.10 -14.60
N ASP A 510 29.82 12.12 -13.92
CA ASP A 510 28.58 11.56 -14.46
C ASP A 510 27.98 12.56 -15.44
N GLU A 511 28.06 12.26 -16.74
CA GLU A 511 27.67 13.20 -17.81
C GLU A 511 26.15 13.28 -18.04
N LEU A 512 25.41 12.25 -17.62
CA LEU A 512 23.96 12.13 -17.81
C LEU A 512 23.21 12.43 -16.52
N PHE A 513 22.59 13.61 -16.46
CA PHE A 513 21.74 14.05 -15.36
C PHE A 513 20.71 15.07 -15.85
N TYR A 514 19.64 15.28 -15.10
CA TYR A 514 18.48 16.04 -15.57
C TYR A 514 18.79 17.50 -15.93
N GLU A 515 19.66 18.16 -15.17
CA GLU A 515 20.04 19.56 -15.31
C GLU A 515 20.95 19.84 -16.50
N ASN A 516 21.59 18.83 -17.09
CA ASN A 516 22.54 19.01 -18.20
C ASN A 516 21.90 19.61 -19.47
N ARG A 517 20.55 19.58 -19.58
CA ARG A 517 19.78 20.29 -20.61
C ARG A 517 19.94 21.81 -20.58
N GLY A 518 20.52 22.35 -19.51
CA GLY A 518 20.83 23.77 -19.36
C GLY A 518 22.30 24.12 -19.68
N ARG A 519 23.09 23.18 -20.18
CA ARG A 519 24.47 23.42 -20.64
C ARG A 519 24.47 24.29 -21.89
N THR A 520 25.52 25.09 -22.05
CA THR A 520 25.66 25.99 -23.20
C THR A 520 26.25 25.20 -24.37
N VAL A 521 25.56 25.17 -25.51
CA VAL A 521 26.10 24.55 -26.73
C VAL A 521 26.93 25.59 -27.48
N ALA A 522 28.23 25.35 -27.62
CA ALA A 522 29.13 26.21 -28.40
C ALA A 522 29.10 25.82 -29.88
N GLY A 523 28.68 26.74 -30.76
CA GLY A 523 28.98 26.69 -32.20
C GLY A 523 28.04 25.87 -33.10
N ILE A 524 27.07 26.52 -33.75
CA ILE A 524 26.65 26.16 -35.12
C ILE A 524 26.46 27.46 -35.92
N PHE A 525 27.54 27.94 -36.52
CA PHE A 525 27.46 28.69 -37.77
C PHE A 525 28.12 27.83 -38.85
N GLU A 526 27.37 26.89 -39.43
CA GLU A 526 27.48 26.51 -40.85
C GLU A 526 26.33 25.55 -41.25
N GLU A 527 25.97 25.61 -42.53
CA GLU A 527 24.70 25.19 -43.13
C GLU A 527 24.34 23.69 -42.97
N ALA A 528 23.44 23.35 -42.04
CA ALA A 528 22.29 22.44 -42.23
C ALA A 528 21.59 22.16 -40.88
N GLY A 529 20.47 22.83 -40.64
CA GLY A 529 19.60 22.57 -39.48
C GLY A 529 19.82 23.55 -38.33
N ARG A 530 18.95 24.56 -38.24
CA ARG A 530 18.85 25.45 -37.08
C ARG A 530 18.69 24.62 -35.79
N ARG A 531 19.61 24.76 -34.84
CA ARG A 531 19.26 24.79 -33.41
C ARG A 531 19.33 26.24 -32.94
N ASP A 532 18.27 26.70 -32.28
CA ASP A 532 18.13 28.10 -31.86
C ASP A 532 19.10 28.39 -30.69
N PRO A 533 19.95 29.43 -30.76
CA PRO A 533 20.82 29.84 -29.66
C PRO A 533 20.10 30.17 -28.35
N ASN A 534 18.76 30.23 -28.35
CA ASN A 534 17.90 30.38 -27.16
C ASN A 534 17.42 29.05 -26.54
N GLU A 535 17.89 27.89 -27.00
CA GLU A 535 17.49 26.54 -26.52
C GLU A 535 18.05 26.14 -25.15
N ASN A 536 18.48 27.10 -24.33
CA ASN A 536 18.94 26.80 -22.99
C ASN A 536 17.70 26.51 -22.09
N ASN A 537 17.26 25.24 -22.02
CA ASN A 537 16.00 24.78 -21.42
C ASN A 537 16.01 24.82 -19.87
N ARG A 538 16.28 26.02 -19.35
CA ARG A 538 16.44 26.30 -17.93
C ARG A 538 15.12 26.39 -17.18
N VAL A 539 13.98 26.38 -17.86
CA VAL A 539 12.65 26.29 -17.23
C VAL A 539 11.85 25.22 -17.95
N ARG A 540 11.47 24.16 -17.22
CA ARG A 540 10.73 23.02 -17.78
C ARG A 540 9.68 22.54 -16.79
N ILE A 541 8.52 22.07 -17.28
CA ILE A 541 7.63 21.25 -16.45
C ILE A 541 8.38 19.96 -16.11
N TYR A 542 8.60 19.72 -14.82
CA TYR A 542 9.28 18.55 -14.31
C TYR A 542 8.38 17.31 -14.42
N ASN A 543 7.19 17.41 -13.83
CA ASN A 543 6.13 16.42 -13.93
C ASN A 543 4.76 17.10 -13.69
N ALA A 544 3.70 16.39 -14.05
CA ALA A 544 2.33 16.82 -13.79
C ALA A 544 1.42 15.60 -13.66
N GLU A 545 0.39 15.72 -12.83
CA GLU A 545 -0.66 14.73 -12.70
C GLU A 545 -2.01 15.41 -12.46
N PHE A 546 -3.10 14.77 -12.86
CA PHE A 546 -4.42 15.16 -12.42
C PHE A 546 -5.33 13.95 -12.27
N GLU A 547 -6.29 14.08 -11.37
CA GLU A 547 -7.34 13.12 -11.13
C GLU A 547 -8.69 13.86 -11.09
N TRP A 548 -9.68 13.31 -11.79
CA TRP A 548 -11.04 13.78 -11.75
C TRP A 548 -11.99 12.60 -11.52
N LYS A 549 -12.53 12.54 -10.30
CA LYS A 549 -13.51 11.54 -9.86
C LYS A 549 -14.93 11.97 -10.25
N ALA A 550 -15.38 11.60 -11.45
CA ALA A 550 -16.74 11.89 -11.91
C ALA A 550 -17.73 10.78 -11.49
N LYS A 551 -19.03 11.03 -11.71
CA LYS A 551 -20.10 10.08 -11.36
C LYS A 551 -20.09 8.84 -12.27
N GLU A 552 -19.70 9.01 -13.53
CA GLU A 552 -19.67 7.99 -14.57
C GLU A 552 -18.27 7.46 -14.87
N PHE A 553 -17.21 8.12 -14.41
CA PHE A 553 -15.83 7.69 -14.64
C PHE A 553 -14.85 8.28 -13.62
N ASP A 554 -13.67 7.67 -13.48
CA ASP A 554 -12.47 8.33 -12.97
C ASP A 554 -11.53 8.61 -14.14
N LEU A 555 -11.03 9.84 -14.24
CA LEU A 555 -10.05 10.23 -15.26
C LEU A 555 -8.76 10.60 -14.56
N ARG A 556 -7.67 9.95 -14.95
CA ARG A 556 -6.31 10.18 -14.46
C ARG A 556 -5.44 10.60 -15.63
N GLY A 557 -4.61 11.62 -15.45
CA GLY A 557 -3.61 12.02 -16.44
C GLY A 557 -2.25 12.18 -15.79
N PHE A 558 -1.20 11.82 -16.52
CA PHE A 558 0.16 11.78 -16.02
C PHE A 558 1.15 12.32 -17.06
N TYR A 559 2.17 13.03 -16.59
CA TYR A 559 3.34 13.46 -17.36
C TYR A 559 4.57 13.34 -16.47
N ARG A 560 5.52 12.48 -16.84
CA ARG A 560 6.70 12.13 -15.99
C ARG A 560 6.31 11.74 -14.55
N THR A 561 5.12 11.14 -14.41
CA THR A 561 4.60 10.55 -13.18
C THR A 561 4.28 9.09 -13.47
N GLY A 562 4.78 8.19 -12.64
CA GLY A 562 4.61 6.75 -12.85
C GLY A 562 3.17 6.29 -12.64
N HIS A 563 2.80 5.21 -13.32
CA HIS A 563 1.54 4.50 -13.12
C HIS A 563 1.80 2.99 -13.07
N TYR A 564 0.84 2.26 -12.52
CA TYR A 564 0.92 0.81 -12.37
C TYR A 564 0.40 0.07 -13.62
N HIS A 565 0.70 -1.22 -13.68
CA HIS A 565 0.31 -2.11 -14.77
C HIS A 565 -1.10 -2.69 -14.59
N TRP A 566 -1.70 -3.26 -15.65
CA TRP A 566 -3.02 -3.93 -15.58
C TRP A 566 -2.97 -5.44 -15.32
N GLY A 567 -1.78 -6.03 -15.10
CA GLY A 567 -1.60 -7.47 -14.87
C GLY A 567 -2.47 -8.09 -13.77
N TYR A 568 -2.69 -7.41 -12.63
CA TYR A 568 -3.58 -7.88 -11.56
C TYR A 568 -5.07 -7.75 -11.90
N GLU A 569 -5.39 -7.06 -12.99
CA GLU A 569 -6.74 -6.78 -13.45
C GLU A 569 -7.11 -7.54 -14.74
N GLY A 570 -6.41 -8.64 -15.05
CA GLY A 570 -6.74 -9.49 -16.20
C GLY A 570 -5.94 -9.21 -17.48
N ASP A 571 -4.93 -8.32 -17.44
CA ASP A 571 -3.96 -8.19 -18.54
C ASP A 571 -2.91 -9.32 -18.51
N PHE A 572 -3.35 -10.52 -18.85
CA PHE A 572 -2.56 -11.75 -18.79
C PHE A 572 -1.36 -11.81 -19.76
N PHE A 573 -1.33 -10.88 -20.72
CA PHE A 573 -0.27 -10.75 -21.72
C PHE A 573 0.56 -9.47 -21.57
N GLY A 574 0.33 -8.65 -20.54
CA GLY A 574 1.16 -7.48 -20.23
C GLY A 574 1.18 -6.40 -21.32
N LEU A 575 0.00 -6.06 -21.87
CA LEU A 575 -0.14 -4.99 -22.86
C LEU A 575 0.00 -3.59 -22.26
N TYR A 576 -0.49 -3.36 -21.04
CA TYR A 576 -0.34 -2.10 -20.31
C TYR A 576 0.64 -2.27 -19.14
N ARG A 577 1.80 -1.64 -19.29
CA ARG A 577 3.00 -1.89 -18.46
C ARG A 577 3.16 -0.89 -17.34
N GLU A 578 3.92 -1.26 -16.32
CA GLU A 578 4.31 -0.34 -15.26
C GLU A 578 5.27 0.74 -15.79
N ALA A 579 5.05 1.99 -15.35
CA ALA A 579 5.84 3.14 -15.78
C ALA A 579 6.64 3.80 -14.62
N ASN A 580 7.00 3.01 -13.61
CA ASN A 580 7.82 3.46 -12.46
C ASN A 580 9.32 3.24 -12.75
N TYR A 581 9.97 4.23 -13.36
CA TYR A 581 11.37 4.13 -13.81
C TYR A 581 12.42 4.68 -12.84
N GLY A 582 12.00 5.26 -11.70
CA GLY A 582 12.89 5.87 -10.73
C GLY A 582 13.81 6.94 -11.35
N PRO A 583 15.11 7.00 -10.98
CA PRO A 583 16.03 8.04 -11.45
C PRO A 583 16.33 7.98 -12.95
N ASN A 584 15.95 6.90 -13.66
CA ASN A 584 16.25 6.76 -15.08
C ASN A 584 15.56 7.83 -15.95
N LEU A 585 14.37 8.31 -15.57
CA LEU A 585 13.72 9.42 -16.30
C LEU A 585 14.52 10.72 -16.19
N ASP A 586 15.25 10.92 -15.10
CA ASP A 586 16.10 12.09 -14.89
C ASP A 586 17.45 11.92 -15.61
N ILE A 587 18.11 10.76 -15.45
CA ILE A 587 19.39 10.43 -16.10
C ILE A 587 19.29 10.57 -17.63
N TYR A 588 18.26 9.97 -18.24
CA TYR A 588 18.12 9.92 -19.70
C TYR A 588 17.12 10.95 -20.25
N SER A 589 16.62 11.88 -19.41
CA SER A 589 15.54 12.80 -19.78
C SER A 589 14.31 12.09 -20.41
N GLY A 590 13.99 10.88 -19.93
CA GLY A 590 12.89 10.06 -20.44
C GLY A 590 11.52 10.68 -20.21
N GLU A 591 10.57 10.42 -21.10
CA GLU A 591 9.21 10.95 -21.01
C GLU A 591 8.19 9.82 -20.91
N ILE A 592 7.13 10.09 -20.16
CA ILE A 592 5.89 9.32 -20.14
C ILE A 592 4.74 10.32 -20.07
N LEU A 593 3.71 10.10 -20.86
CA LEU A 593 2.59 11.02 -21.01
C LEU A 593 1.36 10.27 -21.50
N GLY A 594 0.26 10.40 -20.76
CA GLY A 594 -1.00 9.79 -21.13
C GLY A 594 -2.14 10.08 -20.18
N ILE A 595 -3.28 9.45 -20.48
CA ILE A 595 -4.49 9.44 -19.66
C ILE A 595 -4.99 8.01 -19.49
N GLU A 596 -5.63 7.77 -18.36
CA GLU A 596 -6.37 6.56 -18.02
C GLU A 596 -7.80 6.94 -17.60
N VAL A 597 -8.80 6.20 -18.08
CA VAL A 597 -10.21 6.39 -17.75
C VAL A 597 -10.80 5.09 -17.24
N ASP A 598 -11.34 5.10 -16.03
CA ASP A 598 -12.06 3.98 -15.44
C ASP A 598 -13.57 4.25 -15.48
N GLY A 599 -14.33 3.42 -16.19
CA GLY A 599 -15.77 3.54 -16.27
C GLY A 599 -16.49 3.13 -14.98
N LYS A 600 -17.50 3.91 -14.59
CA LYS A 600 -18.40 3.63 -13.46
C LYS A 600 -19.84 3.41 -13.96
N LYS A 601 -20.67 2.84 -13.10
CA LYS A 601 -22.12 2.66 -13.34
C LYS A 601 -22.38 1.86 -14.63
N PHE A 602 -23.03 2.46 -15.63
CA PHE A 602 -23.32 1.78 -16.90
C PHE A 602 -22.06 1.52 -17.75
N LEU A 603 -20.93 2.17 -17.42
CA LEU A 603 -19.60 1.91 -18.02
C LEU A 603 -18.73 1.00 -17.14
N LYS A 604 -19.26 0.44 -16.04
CA LYS A 604 -18.50 -0.42 -15.14
C LYS A 604 -17.86 -1.58 -15.92
N GLY A 605 -16.57 -1.78 -15.70
CA GLY A 605 -15.77 -2.79 -16.39
C GLY A 605 -14.99 -2.24 -17.59
N LEU A 606 -15.37 -1.10 -18.17
CA LEU A 606 -14.62 -0.46 -19.25
C LEU A 606 -13.46 0.37 -18.68
N LYS A 607 -12.24 0.14 -19.17
CA LYS A 607 -11.07 1.01 -18.96
C LYS A 607 -10.46 1.44 -20.29
N ILE A 608 -9.93 2.64 -20.33
CA ILE A 608 -9.26 3.21 -21.51
C ILE A 608 -7.93 3.79 -21.08
N ALA A 609 -6.86 3.48 -21.81
CA ALA A 609 -5.60 4.20 -21.71
C ALA A 609 -5.23 4.78 -23.07
N PHE A 610 -4.78 6.03 -23.10
CA PHE A 610 -4.42 6.71 -24.34
C PHE A 610 -3.33 7.72 -24.10
N GLY A 611 -2.31 7.75 -24.95
CA GLY A 611 -1.26 8.74 -24.84
C GLY A 611 -0.17 8.60 -25.89
N PRO A 612 0.63 9.66 -26.09
CA PRO A 612 1.77 9.62 -26.99
C PRO A 612 2.89 8.70 -26.49
N GLN A 613 2.99 8.47 -25.17
CA GLN A 613 4.00 7.58 -24.59
C GLN A 613 3.54 7.07 -23.23
N LEU A 614 2.66 6.05 -23.23
CA LEU A 614 2.08 5.50 -22.00
C LEU A 614 3.16 4.96 -21.06
N TRP A 615 4.12 4.21 -21.58
CA TRP A 615 5.34 3.81 -20.88
C TRP A 615 6.57 4.27 -21.68
N TRP A 616 7.75 4.30 -21.07
CA TRP A 616 8.94 4.85 -21.71
C TRP A 616 9.35 4.01 -22.93
N GLY A 617 9.50 4.65 -24.08
CA GLY A 617 9.76 3.98 -25.37
C GLY A 617 8.50 3.42 -26.06
N ALA A 618 7.31 3.60 -25.50
CA ALA A 618 6.06 3.24 -26.18
C ALA A 618 5.83 4.05 -27.45
N ASN A 619 5.22 3.42 -28.45
CA ASN A 619 4.55 4.12 -29.54
C ASN A 619 3.32 4.87 -28.99
N PRO A 620 2.90 5.99 -29.61
CA PRO A 620 1.59 6.56 -29.37
C PRO A 620 0.51 5.49 -29.53
N ALA A 621 -0.30 5.27 -28.50
CA ALA A 621 -1.19 4.11 -28.45
C ALA A 621 -2.54 4.41 -27.78
N VAL A 622 -3.52 3.59 -28.13
CA VAL A 622 -4.81 3.46 -27.44
C VAL A 622 -5.01 2.03 -26.97
N LEU A 623 -5.46 1.87 -25.73
CA LEU A 623 -5.88 0.61 -25.15
C LEU A 623 -7.33 0.71 -24.66
N LEU A 624 -8.10 -0.31 -24.96
CA LEU A 624 -9.47 -0.50 -24.47
C LEU A 624 -9.53 -1.84 -23.75
N LYS A 625 -9.88 -1.81 -22.47
CA LYS A 625 -10.03 -2.99 -21.62
C LYS A 625 -11.48 -3.11 -21.18
N TYR A 626 -12.03 -4.31 -21.22
CA TYR A 626 -13.36 -4.60 -20.67
C TYR A 626 -13.30 -5.84 -19.77
N ASP A 627 -13.74 -5.67 -18.52
CA ASP A 627 -13.80 -6.71 -17.51
C ASP A 627 -15.23 -7.00 -17.09
N THR A 628 -15.54 -8.28 -16.91
CA THR A 628 -16.83 -8.71 -16.36
C THR A 628 -16.68 -9.99 -15.57
N LYS A 629 -17.54 -10.17 -14.56
CA LYS A 629 -17.65 -11.41 -13.79
C LYS A 629 -18.96 -12.12 -14.13
N LEU A 630 -18.88 -13.41 -14.46
CA LEU A 630 -20.04 -14.25 -14.78
C LEU A 630 -19.98 -15.53 -13.93
N GLY A 631 -20.73 -15.55 -12.83
CA GLY A 631 -20.64 -16.62 -11.84
C GLY A 631 -19.26 -16.66 -11.20
N ASP A 632 -18.62 -17.83 -11.22
CA ASP A 632 -17.29 -18.07 -10.67
C ASP A 632 -16.14 -17.78 -11.66
N PHE A 633 -16.45 -17.08 -12.76
CA PHE A 633 -15.49 -16.77 -13.82
C PHE A 633 -15.29 -15.26 -13.97
N ASP A 634 -14.05 -14.82 -13.92
CA ASP A 634 -13.65 -13.47 -14.30
C ASP A 634 -13.19 -13.49 -15.76
N PHE A 635 -13.65 -12.53 -16.55
CA PHE A 635 -13.31 -12.39 -17.97
C PHE A 635 -12.80 -10.99 -18.26
N SER A 636 -11.74 -10.93 -19.07
CA SER A 636 -11.16 -9.66 -19.52
C SER A 636 -10.83 -9.74 -21.01
N ALA A 637 -11.01 -8.62 -21.71
CA ALA A 637 -10.53 -8.47 -23.08
C ALA A 637 -9.83 -7.12 -23.22
N ILE A 638 -8.68 -7.09 -23.91
CA ILE A 638 -7.91 -5.86 -24.12
C ILE A 638 -7.59 -5.72 -25.60
N PHE A 639 -7.97 -4.59 -26.16
CA PHE A 639 -7.57 -4.14 -27.49
C PHE A 639 -6.47 -3.10 -27.34
N HIS A 640 -5.40 -3.21 -28.12
CA HIS A 640 -4.28 -2.27 -28.17
C HIS A 640 -3.96 -1.94 -29.62
N GLU A 641 -3.78 -0.65 -29.92
CA GLU A 641 -3.37 -0.18 -31.24
C GLU A 641 -2.36 0.95 -31.13
N ASP A 642 -1.19 0.74 -31.74
CA ASP A 642 -0.24 1.81 -32.01
C ASP A 642 -0.79 2.68 -33.14
N VAL A 643 -0.99 3.97 -32.85
CA VAL A 643 -1.57 4.92 -33.81
C VAL A 643 -0.50 5.64 -34.63
N ASP A 644 0.73 5.74 -34.11
CA ASP A 644 1.87 6.37 -34.77
C ASP A 644 3.19 5.74 -34.31
N ASP A 645 4.28 6.05 -34.99
CA ASP A 645 5.62 5.59 -34.61
C ASP A 645 6.15 6.42 -33.42
N ALA A 646 6.89 5.81 -32.50
CA ALA A 646 7.52 6.53 -31.38
C ALA A 646 8.50 7.62 -31.86
N SER A 647 8.66 8.66 -31.04
CA SER A 647 9.69 9.68 -31.23
C SER A 647 11.10 9.06 -31.13
N ALA A 648 12.10 9.73 -31.71
CA ALA A 648 13.48 9.24 -31.72
C ALA A 648 13.97 8.95 -30.28
N ALA A 649 14.54 7.76 -30.09
CA ALA A 649 14.95 7.30 -28.77
C ALA A 649 16.20 7.96 -28.23
N GLN A 650 16.30 7.95 -26.90
CA GLN A 650 17.40 8.56 -26.16
C GLN A 650 18.25 7.53 -25.39
N SER A 651 17.90 6.24 -25.39
CA SER A 651 18.58 5.18 -24.62
C SER A 651 18.34 3.78 -25.21
N SER A 652 19.25 2.85 -24.94
CA SER A 652 19.17 1.45 -25.39
C SER A 652 18.17 0.60 -24.60
N ILE A 653 17.59 1.13 -23.53
CA ILE A 653 16.52 0.46 -22.76
C ILE A 653 15.11 0.90 -23.19
N ALA A 654 15.00 1.97 -23.98
CA ALA A 654 13.75 2.54 -24.46
C ALA A 654 13.90 3.05 -25.91
N PHE A 655 13.67 2.16 -26.88
CA PHE A 655 13.81 2.44 -28.32
C PHE A 655 12.53 2.12 -29.10
N PRO A 656 12.31 2.75 -30.29
CA PRO A 656 11.12 2.52 -31.09
C PRO A 656 11.02 1.06 -31.52
N VAL A 657 9.80 0.53 -31.46
CA VAL A 657 9.48 -0.82 -31.95
C VAL A 657 8.48 -0.72 -33.10
N PRO A 658 8.46 -1.70 -34.02
CA PRO A 658 7.48 -1.71 -35.09
C PRO A 658 6.06 -1.64 -34.56
N ARG A 659 5.24 -0.80 -35.21
CA ARG A 659 3.82 -0.66 -34.86
C ARG A 659 3.09 -2.00 -34.86
N THR A 660 2.12 -2.11 -33.97
CA THR A 660 1.32 -3.31 -33.82
C THR A 660 -0.10 -3.02 -33.34
N ARG A 661 -1.02 -3.90 -33.74
CA ARG A 661 -2.37 -4.02 -33.21
C ARG A 661 -2.52 -5.37 -32.56
N ARG A 662 -3.12 -5.41 -31.37
CA ARG A 662 -3.29 -6.61 -30.54
C ARG A 662 -4.68 -6.68 -29.95
N LEU A 663 -5.19 -7.89 -29.80
CA LEU A 663 -6.40 -8.22 -29.07
C LEU A 663 -6.10 -9.41 -28.16
N THR A 664 -6.38 -9.28 -26.87
CA THR A 664 -6.28 -10.37 -25.90
C THR A 664 -7.63 -10.68 -25.31
N VAL A 665 -7.83 -11.94 -24.98
CA VAL A 665 -8.96 -12.43 -24.19
C VAL A 665 -8.43 -13.31 -23.07
N TYR A 666 -9.05 -13.21 -21.91
CA TYR A 666 -8.62 -13.86 -20.68
C TYR A 666 -9.83 -14.37 -19.89
N GLY A 667 -9.66 -15.52 -19.25
CA GLY A 667 -10.62 -16.09 -18.31
C GLY A 667 -9.90 -16.68 -17.10
N LYS A 668 -10.45 -16.42 -15.91
CA LYS A 668 -9.97 -16.93 -14.62
C LYS A 668 -11.10 -17.59 -13.85
N THR A 669 -10.80 -18.68 -13.15
CA THR A 669 -11.71 -19.30 -12.18
C THR A 669 -10.94 -19.98 -11.06
N LYS A 670 -11.62 -20.28 -9.95
CA LYS A 670 -11.07 -21.01 -8.80
C LYS A 670 -11.99 -22.17 -8.43
N LEU A 671 -11.41 -23.36 -8.34
CA LEU A 671 -12.07 -24.62 -7.98
C LEU A 671 -11.42 -25.18 -6.70
N GLY A 672 -11.97 -24.79 -5.55
CA GLY A 672 -11.39 -25.12 -4.25
C GLY A 672 -10.01 -24.49 -4.08
N ASP A 673 -8.99 -25.34 -3.86
CA ASP A 673 -7.59 -24.92 -3.67
C ASP A 673 -6.86 -24.64 -5.01
N VAL A 674 -7.51 -24.89 -6.18
CA VAL A 674 -6.90 -24.77 -7.51
C VAL A 674 -7.43 -23.54 -8.26
N GLY A 675 -6.55 -22.69 -8.76
CA GLY A 675 -6.88 -21.64 -9.73
C GLY A 675 -6.53 -22.04 -11.16
N LEU A 676 -7.35 -21.62 -12.12
CA LEU A 676 -7.12 -21.78 -13.55
C LEU A 676 -7.26 -20.43 -14.23
N GLU A 677 -6.25 -20.09 -15.01
CA GLU A 677 -6.20 -18.91 -15.87
C GLU A 677 -5.86 -19.36 -17.29
N ILE A 678 -6.61 -18.85 -18.27
CA ILE A 678 -6.40 -19.14 -19.68
C ILE A 678 -6.60 -17.87 -20.50
N GLY A 679 -5.77 -17.68 -21.52
CA GLY A 679 -5.92 -16.55 -22.42
C GLY A 679 -5.41 -16.83 -23.82
N GLY A 680 -5.92 -16.05 -24.76
CA GLY A 680 -5.49 -16.01 -26.15
C GLY A 680 -5.09 -14.60 -26.55
N ILE A 681 -4.09 -14.49 -27.41
CA ILE A 681 -3.66 -13.25 -28.03
C ILE A 681 -3.72 -13.37 -29.55
N TRP A 682 -4.14 -12.30 -30.19
CA TRP A 682 -3.94 -12.04 -31.60
C TRP A 682 -3.18 -10.73 -31.73
N GLY A 683 -2.09 -10.69 -32.51
CA GLY A 683 -1.27 -9.49 -32.62
C GLY A 683 -0.43 -9.47 -33.89
N GLY A 684 0.09 -8.29 -34.26
CA GLY A 684 1.08 -8.18 -35.33
C GLY A 684 0.65 -7.50 -36.62
N GLN A 685 -0.50 -6.81 -36.68
CA GLN A 685 -0.75 -5.89 -37.81
C GLN A 685 -0.12 -4.52 -37.54
N PRO A 686 0.57 -3.87 -38.49
CA PRO A 686 0.66 -4.18 -39.92
C PRO A 686 1.90 -5.01 -40.33
N LEU A 687 2.46 -5.86 -39.47
CA LEU A 687 3.67 -6.64 -39.76
C LEU A 687 3.44 -7.79 -40.75
N ASN A 688 2.19 -8.23 -40.97
CA ASN A 688 1.86 -9.22 -41.99
C ASN A 688 2.38 -8.82 -43.37
N GLY A 689 3.11 -9.72 -44.04
CA GLY A 689 3.77 -9.49 -45.33
C GLY A 689 5.15 -8.83 -45.22
N ARG A 690 5.63 -8.48 -44.02
CA ARG A 690 7.05 -8.11 -43.85
C ARG A 690 7.92 -9.36 -43.99
N THR A 691 9.00 -9.23 -44.75
CA THR A 691 9.98 -10.31 -44.92
C THR A 691 10.90 -10.40 -43.71
N PHE A 692 11.39 -11.62 -43.44
CA PHE A 692 12.44 -11.90 -42.48
C PHE A 692 13.32 -13.04 -42.98
N GLN A 693 14.56 -13.09 -42.49
CA GLN A 693 15.49 -14.16 -42.83
C GLN A 693 15.42 -15.31 -41.83
N VAL A 694 15.53 -16.54 -42.36
CA VAL A 694 15.70 -17.79 -41.61
C VAL A 694 16.99 -18.44 -42.10
N VAL A 695 17.76 -18.99 -41.18
CA VAL A 695 19.06 -19.59 -41.46
C VAL A 695 19.07 -21.03 -40.97
N GLU A 696 19.39 -21.96 -41.87
CA GLU A 696 19.55 -23.39 -41.55
C GLU A 696 20.94 -23.87 -41.96
N GLY A 697 21.57 -24.70 -41.13
CA GLY A 697 22.89 -25.28 -41.42
C GLY A 697 23.80 -25.30 -40.21
N GLU A 698 25.09 -25.46 -40.48
CA GLU A 698 26.15 -25.56 -39.47
C GLU A 698 27.12 -24.37 -39.63
N PRO A 699 27.92 -24.03 -38.60
CA PRO A 699 28.89 -22.95 -38.66
C PRO A 699 29.73 -22.94 -39.95
N GLY A 700 29.73 -21.80 -40.63
CA GLY A 700 30.40 -21.58 -41.92
C GLY A 700 29.74 -22.20 -43.17
N ASN A 701 28.57 -22.85 -43.06
CA ASN A 701 27.82 -23.38 -44.21
C ASN A 701 26.31 -23.33 -43.97
N TYR A 702 25.74 -22.13 -44.15
CA TYR A 702 24.33 -21.89 -43.97
C TYR A 702 23.55 -21.80 -45.29
N THR A 703 22.27 -22.16 -45.26
CA THR A 703 21.31 -21.82 -46.30
C THR A 703 20.40 -20.72 -45.76
N ILE A 704 20.30 -19.61 -46.49
CA ILE A 704 19.50 -18.45 -46.11
C ILE A 704 18.19 -18.50 -46.88
N TYR A 705 17.10 -18.50 -46.14
CA TYR A 705 15.73 -18.41 -46.65
C TYR A 705 15.16 -17.04 -46.30
N GLU A 706 14.31 -16.52 -47.17
CA GLU A 706 13.43 -15.38 -46.88
C GLU A 706 12.01 -15.91 -46.78
N ASP A 707 11.33 -15.54 -45.70
CA ASP A 707 9.92 -15.83 -45.47
C ASP A 707 9.17 -14.54 -45.10
N GLU A 708 7.85 -14.59 -45.08
CA GLU A 708 6.99 -13.44 -44.78
C GLU A 708 6.07 -13.73 -43.60
N ILE A 709 5.81 -12.72 -42.77
CA ILE A 709 4.85 -12.85 -41.66
C ILE A 709 3.45 -13.13 -42.22
N ASP A 710 2.89 -14.26 -41.84
CA ASP A 710 1.57 -14.69 -42.29
C ASP A 710 0.49 -14.48 -41.22
N ARG A 711 -0.74 -14.93 -41.46
CA ARG A 711 -1.84 -14.75 -40.48
C ARG A 711 -1.78 -15.73 -39.31
N GLN A 712 -1.04 -16.83 -39.44
CA GLN A 712 -0.91 -17.86 -38.42
C GLN A 712 0.08 -17.40 -37.34
N ASP A 713 1.10 -16.63 -37.75
CA ASP A 713 2.09 -15.99 -36.87
C ASP A 713 1.51 -14.99 -35.86
N ASN A 714 0.28 -14.54 -36.10
CA ASN A 714 -0.39 -13.54 -35.26
C ASN A 714 -0.98 -14.12 -33.97
N TRP A 715 -1.11 -15.45 -33.85
CA TRP A 715 -1.85 -16.07 -32.76
C TRP A 715 -0.94 -16.60 -31.66
N GLY A 716 -1.39 -16.50 -30.42
CA GLY A 716 -0.75 -17.10 -29.27
C GLY A 716 -1.75 -17.48 -28.18
N GLY A 717 -1.31 -18.31 -27.25
CA GLY A 717 -2.12 -18.77 -26.12
C GLY A 717 -1.26 -18.98 -24.88
N LYS A 718 -1.87 -18.76 -23.71
CA LYS A 718 -1.23 -18.92 -22.41
C LYS A 718 -2.20 -19.60 -21.45
N ILE A 719 -1.68 -20.49 -20.60
CA ILE A 719 -2.44 -21.12 -19.51
C ILE A 719 -1.60 -21.07 -18.24
N LYS A 720 -2.23 -20.82 -17.10
CA LYS A 720 -1.62 -20.84 -15.77
C LYS A 720 -2.52 -21.59 -14.80
N LEU A 721 -1.92 -22.51 -14.06
CA LEU A 721 -2.53 -23.27 -12.98
C LEU A 721 -1.88 -22.87 -11.68
N THR A 722 -2.69 -22.66 -10.65
CA THR A 722 -2.24 -22.34 -9.30
C THR A 722 -2.85 -23.33 -8.32
N TYR A 723 -2.12 -23.68 -7.27
CA TYR A 723 -2.59 -24.47 -6.14
C TYR A 723 -2.10 -23.83 -4.86
N GLN A 724 -3.01 -23.59 -3.91
CA GLN A 724 -2.68 -23.00 -2.61
C GLN A 724 -3.37 -23.78 -1.50
N LYS A 725 -2.61 -24.37 -0.59
CA LYS A 725 -3.15 -25.04 0.59
C LYS A 725 -2.18 -25.05 1.76
N GLY A 726 -2.56 -24.41 2.85
CA GLY A 726 -1.73 -24.32 4.05
C GLY A 726 -0.35 -23.73 3.72
N PRO A 727 0.76 -24.35 4.16
CA PRO A 727 2.11 -23.83 3.93
C PRO A 727 2.65 -24.06 2.51
N PHE A 728 1.91 -24.75 1.64
CA PHE A 728 2.37 -25.13 0.30
C PHE A 728 1.58 -24.40 -0.79
N ASN A 729 2.30 -23.72 -1.68
CA ASN A 729 1.75 -23.15 -2.90
C ASN A 729 2.52 -23.69 -4.11
N TRP A 730 1.84 -23.99 -5.21
CA TRP A 730 2.45 -24.43 -6.47
C TRP A 730 1.81 -23.73 -7.65
N TYR A 731 2.57 -23.53 -8.72
CA TYR A 731 2.03 -23.06 -9.98
C TYR A 731 2.73 -23.72 -11.17
N ALA A 732 2.03 -23.77 -12.29
CA ALA A 732 2.62 -24.03 -13.59
C ALA A 732 2.00 -23.12 -14.64
N GLN A 733 2.81 -22.65 -15.58
CA GLN A 733 2.39 -21.80 -16.69
C GLN A 733 2.99 -22.33 -17.99
N ALA A 734 2.23 -22.25 -19.07
CA ALA A 734 2.73 -22.54 -20.40
C ALA A 734 2.23 -21.48 -21.39
N ALA A 735 3.08 -21.11 -22.34
CA ALA A 735 2.71 -20.21 -23.43
C ALA A 735 3.21 -20.75 -24.78
N ALA A 736 2.44 -20.50 -25.83
CA ALA A 736 2.85 -20.71 -27.22
C ALA A 736 2.44 -19.46 -28.00
N MET A 737 3.42 -18.75 -28.54
CA MET A 737 3.28 -17.41 -29.10
C MET A 737 3.82 -17.41 -30.53
N GLY A 738 2.97 -17.09 -31.51
CA GLY A 738 3.38 -16.87 -32.90
C GLY A 738 4.40 -15.74 -33.05
N LEU A 739 5.02 -15.63 -34.23
CA LEU A 739 6.21 -14.77 -34.44
C LEU A 739 6.00 -13.33 -34.02
N VAL A 740 4.82 -12.77 -34.28
CA VAL A 740 4.46 -11.37 -34.00
C VAL A 740 3.35 -11.22 -32.95
N ALA A 741 2.97 -12.34 -32.31
CA ALA A 741 2.02 -12.36 -31.19
C ALA A 741 2.69 -11.90 -29.87
N GLY A 742 3.32 -10.72 -29.89
CA GLY A 742 4.05 -10.20 -28.73
C GLY A 742 3.15 -9.48 -27.72
N GLY A 743 3.43 -9.67 -26.43
CA GLY A 743 2.87 -8.93 -25.30
C GLY A 743 3.93 -8.13 -24.55
N GLY A 744 3.87 -8.14 -23.22
CA GLY A 744 4.89 -7.65 -22.30
C GLY A 744 5.23 -8.68 -21.23
N ALA A 745 6.33 -8.44 -20.51
CA ALA A 745 6.78 -9.33 -19.46
C ALA A 745 5.74 -9.44 -18.33
N ASP A 746 5.74 -10.58 -17.63
CA ASP A 746 4.86 -10.78 -16.48
C ASP A 746 5.33 -9.92 -15.28
N GLU A 747 4.63 -8.81 -15.04
CA GLU A 747 4.90 -7.91 -13.93
C GLU A 747 4.32 -8.42 -12.60
N THR A 748 3.41 -9.41 -12.64
CA THR A 748 2.75 -9.93 -11.44
C THR A 748 3.68 -10.77 -10.57
N ARG A 749 3.44 -10.74 -9.25
CA ARG A 749 4.04 -11.67 -8.28
C ARG A 749 3.07 -12.82 -8.03
N THR A 750 3.47 -14.06 -8.35
CA THR A 750 2.60 -15.23 -8.16
C THR A 750 2.52 -15.63 -6.68
N TYR A 751 3.64 -15.90 -6.01
CA TYR A 751 3.68 -16.23 -4.57
C TYR A 751 4.87 -15.64 -3.80
N THR A 752 5.97 -15.33 -4.49
CA THR A 752 7.23 -14.89 -3.87
C THR A 752 8.07 -14.13 -4.89
N GLY A 753 9.23 -13.60 -4.49
CA GLY A 753 10.12 -12.78 -5.31
C GLY A 753 10.95 -13.52 -6.35
N TRP A 754 10.39 -14.51 -7.04
CA TRP A 754 11.07 -15.20 -8.15
C TRP A 754 11.46 -14.23 -9.27
N ARG A 755 12.67 -14.41 -9.80
CA ARG A 755 13.23 -13.64 -10.92
C ARG A 755 13.00 -14.31 -12.27
N LEU A 756 12.80 -15.63 -12.31
CA LEU A 756 12.42 -16.32 -13.54
C LEU A 756 10.94 -16.10 -13.83
N LYS A 757 10.65 -15.37 -14.91
CA LYS A 757 9.31 -15.02 -15.36
C LYS A 757 9.19 -15.14 -16.87
N ASP A 758 7.95 -15.21 -17.34
CA ASP A 758 7.62 -15.14 -18.77
C ASP A 758 7.95 -13.75 -19.33
N SER A 759 8.70 -13.73 -20.43
CA SER A 759 9.09 -12.49 -21.13
C SER A 759 7.93 -11.86 -21.90
N GLY A 760 6.89 -12.66 -22.22
CA GLY A 760 5.72 -12.25 -22.99
C GLY A 760 6.00 -11.88 -24.45
N SER A 761 7.22 -12.04 -24.94
CA SER A 761 7.54 -11.75 -26.35
C SER A 761 6.86 -12.73 -27.32
N GLY A 762 6.77 -12.34 -28.59
CA GLY A 762 6.40 -13.27 -29.67
C GLY A 762 7.50 -14.30 -29.95
N ASN A 763 7.29 -15.13 -30.97
CA ASN A 763 8.25 -16.13 -31.43
C ASN A 763 8.77 -17.02 -30.29
N GLN A 764 7.88 -17.67 -29.53
CA GLN A 764 8.32 -18.58 -28.46
C GLN A 764 7.29 -19.61 -28.03
N THR A 765 7.80 -20.71 -27.49
CA THR A 765 7.08 -21.61 -26.59
C THR A 765 7.80 -21.61 -25.25
N ASN A 766 7.07 -21.56 -24.14
CA ASN A 766 7.65 -21.63 -22.81
C ASN A 766 6.80 -22.43 -21.83
N PHE A 767 7.48 -22.89 -20.78
CA PHE A 767 6.91 -23.59 -19.64
C PHE A 767 7.62 -23.12 -18.37
N LEU A 768 6.86 -22.70 -17.37
CA LEU A 768 7.33 -22.30 -16.05
C LEU A 768 6.63 -23.12 -14.97
N THR A 769 7.35 -23.46 -13.91
CA THR A 769 6.76 -24.13 -12.74
C THR A 769 7.59 -23.88 -11.50
N GLY A 770 6.92 -23.73 -10.37
CA GLY A 770 7.58 -23.51 -9.09
C GLY A 770 6.63 -23.75 -7.93
N PHE A 771 7.19 -23.90 -6.73
CA PHE A 771 6.40 -24.01 -5.51
C PHE A 771 7.06 -23.27 -4.36
N THR A 772 6.28 -22.81 -3.41
CA THR A 772 6.76 -22.29 -2.13
C THR A 772 6.34 -23.25 -1.01
N TYR A 773 7.23 -23.50 -0.07
CA TYR A 773 6.93 -24.27 1.13
C TYR A 773 7.40 -23.53 2.39
N LEU A 774 6.47 -23.21 3.27
CA LEU A 774 6.72 -22.49 4.52
C LEU A 774 6.95 -23.47 5.68
N ILE A 775 8.05 -23.30 6.41
CA ILE A 775 8.45 -24.10 7.57
C ILE A 775 8.84 -23.14 8.70
N GLY A 776 7.90 -22.85 9.61
CA GLY A 776 8.08 -21.75 10.56
C GLY A 776 8.29 -20.44 9.80
N ASP A 777 9.36 -19.72 10.13
CA ASP A 777 9.72 -18.44 9.49
C ASP A 777 10.49 -18.63 8.16
N PHE A 778 10.77 -19.87 7.75
CA PHE A 778 11.54 -20.15 6.53
C PHE A 778 10.62 -20.51 5.34
N GLN A 779 10.78 -19.80 4.22
CA GLN A 779 10.17 -20.16 2.94
C GLN A 779 11.23 -20.71 1.98
N ILE A 780 11.02 -21.92 1.45
CA ILE A 780 11.82 -22.51 0.39
C ILE A 780 11.03 -22.45 -0.91
N ALA A 781 11.61 -21.88 -1.96
CA ALA A 781 10.90 -21.58 -3.19
C ALA A 781 11.73 -21.85 -4.46
N PRO A 782 11.77 -23.10 -4.97
CA PRO A 782 12.33 -23.39 -6.29
C PRO A 782 11.40 -22.98 -7.43
N ASN A 783 11.98 -22.60 -8.56
CA ASN A 783 11.29 -22.21 -9.78
C ASN A 783 12.10 -22.64 -11.02
N PHE A 784 11.42 -22.99 -12.11
CA PHE A 784 12.03 -23.51 -13.31
C PHE A 784 11.42 -22.84 -14.54
N LEU A 785 12.25 -22.58 -15.55
CA LEU A 785 11.84 -22.05 -16.85
C LEU A 785 12.49 -22.89 -17.94
N TRP A 786 11.66 -23.34 -18.88
CA TRP A 786 12.10 -23.80 -20.18
C TRP A 786 11.45 -22.92 -21.24
N GLN A 787 12.22 -22.42 -22.20
CA GLN A 787 11.70 -21.69 -23.34
C GLN A 787 12.52 -21.96 -24.59
N LYS A 788 11.85 -21.91 -25.73
CA LYS A 788 12.47 -22.06 -27.05
C LYS A 788 11.75 -21.19 -28.09
N PRO A 789 12.48 -20.43 -28.92
CA PRO A 789 11.87 -19.69 -30.01
C PRO A 789 11.28 -20.62 -31.08
N LEU A 790 10.29 -20.15 -31.85
CA LEU A 790 9.77 -20.91 -33.00
C LEU A 790 10.76 -20.87 -34.17
N ILE A 791 11.36 -19.69 -34.38
CA ILE A 791 12.44 -19.43 -35.32
C ILE A 791 13.67 -18.99 -34.52
N ASP A 792 14.75 -19.74 -34.66
CA ASP A 792 16.03 -19.51 -33.98
C ASP A 792 16.70 -18.17 -34.36
N PRO A 793 17.60 -17.63 -33.51
CA PRO A 793 18.39 -16.43 -33.81
C PRO A 793 19.30 -16.66 -35.02
N ILE A 794 19.70 -15.59 -35.70
CA ILE A 794 20.69 -15.72 -36.78
C ILE A 794 22.10 -15.83 -36.17
N PRO A 795 22.93 -16.82 -36.58
CA PRO A 795 24.30 -16.96 -36.10
C PRO A 795 25.21 -15.79 -36.50
N ASN A 796 26.19 -15.46 -35.64
CA ASN A 796 27.15 -14.37 -35.89
C ASN A 796 28.03 -14.60 -37.12
N ASP A 797 28.28 -15.86 -37.51
CA ASP A 797 29.11 -16.25 -38.65
C ASP A 797 28.31 -16.48 -39.94
N VAL A 798 27.06 -15.99 -40.00
CA VAL A 798 26.21 -16.08 -41.21
C VAL A 798 26.90 -15.41 -42.41
N GLN A 799 26.97 -16.11 -43.54
CA GLN A 799 27.55 -15.54 -44.76
C GLN A 799 26.56 -14.68 -45.56
N THR A 800 27.06 -13.77 -46.39
CA THR A 800 26.24 -12.99 -47.35
C THR A 800 25.47 -13.93 -48.29
N PRO A 801 24.17 -13.69 -48.57
CA PRO A 801 23.37 -12.48 -48.32
C PRO A 801 22.71 -12.35 -46.93
N GLY A 802 23.02 -13.25 -45.98
CA GLY A 802 22.46 -13.20 -44.63
C GLY A 802 22.98 -12.04 -43.80
N ARG A 803 22.15 -11.53 -42.88
CA ARG A 803 22.52 -10.55 -41.86
C ARG A 803 21.85 -10.88 -40.53
N LEU A 804 22.39 -10.41 -39.41
CA LEU A 804 21.68 -10.49 -38.12
C LEU A 804 20.38 -9.71 -38.17
N ARG A 805 19.32 -10.26 -37.54
CA ARG A 805 18.06 -9.54 -37.37
C ARG A 805 18.20 -8.47 -36.29
N ASN A 806 17.42 -7.40 -36.41
CA ASN A 806 17.27 -6.39 -35.38
C ASN A 806 15.83 -5.85 -35.38
N ILE A 807 15.39 -5.31 -34.24
CA ILE A 807 13.98 -4.95 -34.02
C ILE A 807 13.50 -3.75 -34.87
N ILE A 808 14.43 -2.95 -35.40
CA ILE A 808 14.10 -1.80 -36.26
C ILE A 808 13.75 -2.31 -37.67
N ASP A 809 14.62 -3.14 -38.24
CA ASP A 809 14.53 -3.59 -39.63
C ASP A 809 13.66 -4.84 -39.82
N ASP A 810 13.51 -5.67 -38.79
CA ASP A 810 12.82 -6.96 -38.86
C ASP A 810 11.50 -6.96 -38.07
N PRO A 811 10.52 -7.82 -38.44
CA PRO A 811 9.23 -7.87 -37.76
C PRO A 811 9.31 -8.41 -36.32
N PHE A 812 10.34 -9.19 -35.98
CA PHE A 812 10.60 -9.73 -34.66
C PHE A 812 12.11 -10.01 -34.48
N VAL A 813 12.53 -10.25 -33.22
CA VAL A 813 13.90 -10.65 -32.87
C VAL A 813 13.90 -11.72 -31.78
N VAL A 814 14.99 -12.48 -31.71
CA VAL A 814 15.29 -13.42 -30.64
C VAL A 814 16.27 -12.80 -29.65
N ARG A 815 15.78 -12.40 -28.48
CA ARG A 815 16.60 -11.88 -27.37
C ARG A 815 16.19 -12.53 -26.06
N SER A 816 15.25 -11.94 -25.33
CA SER A 816 14.74 -12.49 -24.06
C SER A 816 14.00 -13.82 -24.22
N ASN A 817 13.53 -14.16 -25.42
CA ASN A 817 12.95 -15.44 -25.85
C ASN A 817 13.96 -16.44 -26.43
N ARG A 818 15.27 -16.17 -26.37
CA ARG A 818 16.27 -17.15 -26.82
C ARG A 818 16.10 -18.47 -26.10
N GLU A 819 16.53 -19.56 -26.73
CA GLU A 819 16.46 -20.89 -26.13
C GLU A 819 17.12 -20.85 -24.74
N THR A 820 16.37 -21.28 -23.72
CA THR A 820 16.82 -21.19 -22.33
C THR A 820 16.26 -22.35 -21.52
N THR A 821 17.13 -23.00 -20.75
CA THR A 821 16.72 -23.84 -19.62
C THR A 821 17.28 -23.23 -18.35
N ALA A 822 16.43 -22.89 -17.40
CA ALA A 822 16.82 -22.16 -16.20
C ALA A 822 16.18 -22.73 -14.94
N GLY A 823 16.92 -22.63 -13.85
CA GLY A 823 16.48 -22.98 -12.50
C GLY A 823 16.79 -21.85 -11.53
N GLU A 824 15.88 -21.65 -10.59
CA GLU A 824 16.00 -20.67 -9.51
C GLU A 824 15.66 -21.37 -8.19
N ILE A 825 16.43 -21.07 -7.15
CA ILE A 825 16.05 -21.39 -5.78
C ILE A 825 16.12 -20.13 -4.95
N LEU A 826 15.05 -19.87 -4.21
CA LEU A 826 14.93 -18.74 -3.31
C LEU A 826 14.62 -19.26 -1.90
N ILE A 827 15.44 -18.87 -0.94
CA ILE A 827 15.23 -19.14 0.49
C ILE A 827 14.95 -17.81 1.17
N THR A 828 13.87 -17.72 1.93
CA THR A 828 13.50 -16.53 2.71
C THR A 828 13.41 -16.91 4.17
N TYR A 829 13.94 -16.07 5.05
CA TYR A 829 13.68 -16.10 6.48
C TYR A 829 13.02 -14.79 6.86
N ASP A 830 11.78 -14.86 7.33
CA ASP A 830 10.98 -13.71 7.70
C ASP A 830 10.12 -14.06 8.93
N PRO A 831 10.47 -13.53 10.12
CA PRO A 831 9.74 -13.78 11.36
C PRO A 831 8.50 -12.88 11.55
N THR A 832 8.22 -11.97 10.60
CA THR A 832 7.19 -10.92 10.72
C THR A 832 6.21 -11.02 9.54
N PRO A 833 5.37 -12.07 9.50
CA PRO A 833 4.51 -12.37 8.36
C PRO A 833 3.46 -11.31 8.04
N ALA A 834 3.22 -10.36 8.96
CA ALA A 834 2.32 -9.22 8.73
C ALA A 834 2.88 -8.22 7.70
N SER A 835 4.21 -8.10 7.60
CA SER A 835 4.90 -7.29 6.59
C SER A 835 5.54 -8.22 5.57
N TRP A 836 4.83 -8.57 4.49
CA TRP A 836 5.35 -9.53 3.53
C TRP A 836 6.68 -9.07 2.93
N TYR A 837 7.72 -9.91 3.04
CA TYR A 837 9.10 -9.62 2.61
C TYR A 837 9.24 -9.08 1.18
N TYR A 838 8.30 -9.44 0.31
CA TYR A 838 8.31 -9.09 -1.12
C TYR A 838 7.34 -7.98 -1.49
N GLU A 839 6.79 -7.25 -0.52
CA GLU A 839 6.06 -6.01 -0.78
C GLU A 839 6.95 -4.97 -1.46
N TRP A 840 6.34 -4.13 -2.30
CA TRP A 840 7.07 -3.11 -3.06
C TRP A 840 7.70 -2.04 -2.16
N ASP A 841 7.07 -1.76 -1.02
CA ASP A 841 7.51 -0.82 0.02
C ASP A 841 8.00 -1.53 1.29
N ASN A 842 8.43 -2.79 1.20
CA ASN A 842 8.94 -3.56 2.34
C ASN A 842 10.11 -2.84 3.06
N ASP A 843 10.92 -2.05 2.34
CA ASP A 843 11.93 -1.17 2.96
C ASP A 843 11.33 -0.30 4.08
N ARG A 844 10.10 0.21 3.91
CA ARG A 844 9.34 0.96 4.92
C ARG A 844 8.58 0.03 5.87
N GLN A 845 7.84 -0.95 5.34
CA GLN A 845 6.90 -1.79 6.12
C GLN A 845 7.56 -2.81 7.04
N GLU A 846 8.66 -3.43 6.61
CA GLU A 846 9.31 -4.54 7.35
C GLU A 846 9.68 -4.10 8.76
N ASP A 847 9.31 -4.85 9.79
CA ASP A 847 9.68 -4.55 11.18
C ASP A 847 10.53 -5.65 11.83
N ALA A 848 10.96 -6.66 11.05
CA ALA A 848 11.86 -7.71 11.51
C ALA A 848 13.14 -7.15 12.13
N LYS A 849 13.46 -7.65 13.33
CA LYS A 849 14.82 -7.49 13.90
C LYS A 849 15.89 -8.09 13.00
N PHE A 850 15.53 -9.14 12.26
CA PHE A 850 16.36 -9.76 11.24
C PHE A 850 15.50 -10.58 10.28
N ALA A 851 15.56 -10.27 8.99
CA ALA A 851 14.98 -11.03 7.90
C ALA A 851 15.96 -11.06 6.73
N PHE A 852 15.93 -12.10 5.90
CA PHE A 852 16.75 -12.16 4.70
C PHE A 852 16.13 -13.02 3.61
N ASN A 853 16.59 -12.83 2.38
CA ASN A 853 16.46 -13.83 1.33
C ASN A 853 17.82 -14.20 0.72
N LEU A 854 17.89 -15.37 0.12
CA LEU A 854 19.03 -15.87 -0.63
C LEU A 854 18.52 -16.56 -1.88
N GLY A 855 18.71 -15.92 -3.03
CA GLY A 855 18.35 -16.40 -4.34
C GLY A 855 19.56 -16.87 -5.14
N PHE A 856 19.45 -18.00 -5.82
CA PHE A 856 20.41 -18.45 -6.83
C PHE A 856 19.67 -18.76 -8.11
N VAL A 857 20.08 -18.14 -9.22
CA VAL A 857 19.52 -18.38 -10.56
C VAL A 857 20.62 -18.90 -11.47
N TYR A 858 20.32 -19.95 -12.22
CA TYR A 858 21.15 -20.50 -13.29
C TYR A 858 20.37 -20.51 -14.59
N ARG A 859 20.98 -20.07 -15.68
CA ARG A 859 20.41 -20.07 -17.04
C ARG A 859 21.40 -20.70 -18.00
N HIS A 860 20.99 -21.77 -18.65
CA HIS A 860 21.69 -22.35 -19.79
C HIS A 860 21.13 -21.75 -21.07
N HIS A 861 21.97 -21.05 -21.84
CA HIS A 861 21.61 -20.49 -23.14
C HIS A 861 22.42 -21.16 -24.26
N PRO A 862 21.87 -22.19 -24.91
CA PRO A 862 22.57 -22.93 -25.96
C PRO A 862 22.67 -22.16 -27.30
N THR A 863 21.99 -21.02 -27.44
CA THR A 863 21.94 -20.22 -28.66
C THR A 863 22.36 -18.77 -28.42
N SER A 864 22.80 -18.11 -29.49
CA SER A 864 23.09 -16.66 -29.51
C SER A 864 21.81 -15.83 -29.39
N MET A 865 21.94 -14.51 -29.47
CA MET A 865 20.81 -13.60 -29.71
C MET A 865 20.84 -13.07 -31.15
N ASP A 866 19.79 -12.36 -31.53
CA ASP A 866 19.80 -11.39 -32.63
C ASP A 866 20.45 -10.06 -32.19
N ALA A 867 20.73 -9.18 -33.14
CA ALA A 867 21.49 -7.95 -32.91
C ALA A 867 20.74 -6.97 -31.99
N ALA A 868 21.52 -6.35 -31.09
CA ALA A 868 21.07 -5.27 -30.23
C ALA A 868 21.05 -3.92 -30.96
N ILE A 869 20.30 -2.95 -30.40
CA ILE A 869 20.39 -1.55 -30.80
C ILE A 869 21.30 -0.83 -29.80
N GLY A 870 22.37 -0.22 -30.32
CA GLY A 870 23.28 0.64 -29.58
C GLY A 870 23.07 2.11 -29.94
N PHE A 871 23.62 2.99 -29.12
CA PHE A 871 23.61 4.44 -29.33
C PHE A 871 25.03 4.99 -29.29
N LEU A 872 25.33 5.91 -30.20
CA LEU A 872 26.57 6.68 -30.20
C LEU A 872 26.43 7.92 -29.30
N ALA A 873 27.53 8.61 -29.02
CA ALA A 873 27.55 9.80 -28.17
C ALA A 873 26.66 10.94 -28.70
N ASP A 874 26.48 11.02 -30.02
CA ASP A 874 25.58 11.97 -30.70
C ASP A 874 24.09 11.53 -30.67
N ARG A 875 23.78 10.42 -29.96
CA ARG A 875 22.48 9.75 -29.85
C ARG A 875 21.97 9.13 -31.14
N THR A 876 22.84 8.93 -32.13
CA THR A 876 22.50 8.13 -33.32
C THR A 876 22.39 6.65 -32.93
N SER A 877 21.26 6.02 -33.28
CA SER A 877 21.06 4.59 -33.06
C SER A 877 21.68 3.74 -34.19
N PHE A 878 22.14 2.55 -33.86
CA PHE A 878 22.66 1.58 -34.83
C PHE A 878 22.42 0.14 -34.35
N ALA A 879 22.35 -0.82 -35.28
CA ALA A 879 22.36 -2.24 -34.95
C ALA A 879 23.80 -2.74 -34.81
N PHE A 880 24.09 -3.48 -33.73
CA PHE A 880 25.42 -4.07 -33.56
C PHE A 880 25.76 -5.07 -34.67
N PRO A 881 27.02 -5.11 -35.14
CA PRO A 881 27.41 -5.99 -36.25
C PRO A 881 27.45 -7.48 -35.86
N ASN A 882 27.64 -7.79 -34.58
CA ASN A 882 27.54 -9.13 -34.02
C ASN A 882 26.55 -9.13 -32.83
N ALA A 883 26.09 -10.30 -32.43
CA ALA A 883 25.20 -10.50 -31.28
C ALA A 883 25.86 -11.31 -30.15
N VAL A 884 25.19 -11.33 -29.01
CA VAL A 884 25.63 -12.01 -27.79
C VAL A 884 25.70 -13.53 -28.03
N PRO A 885 26.82 -14.21 -27.71
CA PRO A 885 26.98 -15.65 -27.94
C PRO A 885 26.20 -16.51 -26.93
N ALA A 886 26.13 -17.82 -27.23
CA ALA A 886 25.62 -18.85 -26.34
C ALA A 886 26.51 -19.01 -25.10
N GLU A 887 25.94 -18.88 -23.90
CA GLU A 887 26.69 -18.94 -22.64
C GLU A 887 25.83 -19.41 -21.46
N ASP A 888 26.49 -19.95 -20.44
CA ASP A 888 25.87 -20.27 -19.16
C ASP A 888 25.99 -19.09 -18.19
N LEU A 889 24.85 -18.64 -17.68
CA LEU A 889 24.77 -17.53 -16.72
C LEU A 889 24.28 -17.98 -15.36
N TRP A 890 24.86 -17.42 -14.32
CA TRP A 890 24.43 -17.66 -12.94
C TRP A 890 24.60 -16.42 -12.08
N GLU A 891 23.69 -16.24 -11.13
CA GLU A 891 23.71 -15.13 -10.19
C GLU A 891 23.19 -15.55 -8.83
N LEU A 892 23.99 -15.30 -7.81
CA LEU A 892 23.59 -15.29 -6.41
C LEU A 892 23.13 -13.89 -6.04
N ASN A 893 22.03 -13.78 -5.31
CA ASN A 893 21.51 -12.52 -4.79
C ASN A 893 20.97 -12.69 -3.38
N SER A 894 21.07 -11.64 -2.58
CA SER A 894 20.53 -11.63 -1.21
C SER A 894 20.11 -10.22 -0.84
N ARG A 895 18.94 -10.11 -0.21
CA ARG A 895 18.52 -8.95 0.56
C ARG A 895 18.53 -9.34 2.03
N ILE A 896 18.99 -8.43 2.88
CA ILE A 896 19.02 -8.59 4.35
C ILE A 896 18.38 -7.34 4.94
N VAL A 897 17.45 -7.51 5.87
CA VAL A 897 16.82 -6.43 6.63
C VAL A 897 17.03 -6.66 8.11
N SER A 898 17.37 -5.62 8.85
CA SER A 898 17.43 -5.64 10.31
C SER A 898 16.99 -4.29 10.86
N LYS A 899 15.79 -4.22 11.43
CA LYS A 899 15.28 -3.05 12.14
C LYS A 899 15.28 -3.33 13.63
N ILE A 900 16.32 -2.86 14.32
CA ILE A 900 16.54 -3.14 15.75
C ILE A 900 15.65 -2.24 16.61
N THR A 901 15.47 -0.99 16.18
CA THR A 901 14.52 -0.03 16.76
C THR A 901 13.82 0.76 15.64
N PRO A 902 12.71 1.47 15.91
CA PRO A 902 12.07 2.34 14.91
C PRO A 902 12.99 3.41 14.31
N ASP A 903 14.08 3.75 15.01
CA ASP A 903 15.06 4.77 14.61
C ASP A 903 16.41 4.16 14.19
N PHE A 904 16.58 2.85 14.21
CA PHE A 904 17.82 2.18 13.83
C PHE A 904 17.58 0.90 13.04
N GLY A 905 18.07 0.89 11.80
CA GLY A 905 18.11 -0.33 11.02
C GLY A 905 19.17 -0.33 9.93
N VAL A 906 19.30 -1.50 9.31
CA VAL A 906 20.19 -1.77 8.21
C VAL A 906 19.46 -2.58 7.14
N ILE A 907 19.61 -2.20 5.88
CA ILE A 907 19.20 -2.99 4.71
C ILE A 907 20.41 -3.21 3.83
N GLY A 908 20.70 -4.45 3.48
CA GLY A 908 21.77 -4.81 2.57
C GLY A 908 21.24 -5.56 1.34
N ASN A 909 21.59 -5.11 0.14
CA ASN A 909 21.35 -5.84 -1.11
C ASN A 909 22.70 -6.28 -1.69
N LEU A 910 22.85 -7.56 -1.97
CA LEU A 910 24.09 -8.17 -2.40
C LEU A 910 23.85 -9.02 -3.66
N TYR A 911 24.82 -9.04 -4.57
CA TYR A 911 24.83 -9.94 -5.71
C TYR A 911 26.24 -10.39 -6.08
N TYR A 912 26.34 -11.57 -6.69
CA TYR A 912 27.59 -12.11 -7.23
C TYR A 912 27.27 -13.12 -8.34
N GLY A 913 27.92 -13.01 -9.49
CA GLY A 913 27.62 -13.87 -10.63
C GLY A 913 28.42 -13.51 -11.87
N ASN A 914 28.11 -14.20 -12.97
CA ASN A 914 28.62 -13.82 -14.29
C ASN A 914 27.54 -13.11 -15.12
N GLY A 915 27.97 -12.42 -16.17
CA GLY A 915 27.06 -11.68 -17.05
C GLY A 915 27.65 -11.46 -18.44
N GLN A 916 26.75 -11.27 -19.42
CA GLN A 916 27.09 -10.89 -20.79
C GLN A 916 26.69 -9.43 -21.07
N ALA A 917 27.44 -8.79 -21.96
CA ALA A 917 27.07 -7.53 -22.56
C ALA A 917 25.75 -7.63 -23.34
N ASN A 918 25.14 -6.49 -23.67
CA ASN A 918 23.98 -6.47 -24.56
C ASN A 918 24.40 -6.47 -26.04
N GLY A 919 25.56 -5.89 -26.37
CA GLY A 919 26.06 -5.71 -27.73
C GLY A 919 26.91 -6.88 -28.24
N SER A 920 27.92 -6.56 -29.03
CA SER A 920 28.70 -7.52 -29.83
C SER A 920 29.90 -8.17 -29.13
N ASP A 921 30.20 -7.82 -27.87
CA ASP A 921 31.38 -8.33 -27.17
C ASP A 921 31.12 -9.71 -26.55
N GLU A 922 31.95 -10.69 -26.89
CA GLU A 922 31.89 -12.06 -26.41
C GLU A 922 32.40 -12.22 -24.97
N ARG A 923 33.12 -11.22 -24.43
CA ARG A 923 33.73 -11.30 -23.10
C ARG A 923 32.67 -11.38 -21.99
N LEU A 924 32.62 -12.55 -21.34
CA LEU A 924 31.96 -12.75 -20.06
C LEU A 924 32.68 -12.00 -18.94
N ILE A 925 31.88 -11.41 -18.05
CA ILE A 925 32.37 -10.77 -16.83
C ILE A 925 31.95 -11.57 -15.61
N THR A 926 32.77 -11.57 -14.57
CA THR A 926 32.39 -12.05 -13.23
C THR A 926 32.33 -10.85 -12.31
N ARG A 927 31.12 -10.50 -11.88
CA ARG A 927 30.78 -9.28 -11.17
C ARG A 927 30.28 -9.59 -9.77
N GLY A 928 30.58 -8.69 -8.85
CA GLY A 928 30.08 -8.75 -7.48
C GLY A 928 29.84 -7.37 -6.94
N GLY A 929 28.83 -7.20 -6.11
CA GLY A 929 28.57 -5.92 -5.51
C GLY A 929 27.34 -5.90 -4.64
N GLY A 930 27.01 -4.71 -4.18
CA GLY A 930 25.85 -4.48 -3.35
C GLY A 930 25.76 -3.05 -2.84
N ASP A 931 24.66 -2.79 -2.15
CA ASP A 931 24.47 -1.58 -1.36
C ASP A 931 24.06 -1.91 0.07
N VAL A 932 24.56 -1.12 1.02
CA VAL A 932 24.17 -1.17 2.43
C VAL A 932 23.62 0.20 2.81
N ARG A 933 22.37 0.20 3.26
CA ARG A 933 21.63 1.35 3.76
C ARG A 933 21.55 1.25 5.27
N LEU A 934 22.02 2.27 5.97
CA LEU A 934 21.93 2.39 7.42
C LEU A 934 21.14 3.64 7.75
N ILE A 935 20.13 3.51 8.60
CA ILE A 935 19.41 4.64 9.19
C ILE A 935 19.68 4.65 10.68
N TYR A 936 20.09 5.80 11.20
CA TYR A 936 20.18 6.06 12.63
C TYR A 936 19.62 7.46 12.94
N LYS A 937 18.49 7.50 13.65
CA LYS A 937 17.74 8.72 13.98
C LYS A 937 17.38 9.54 12.75
N ASN A 938 18.17 10.55 12.41
CA ASN A 938 17.96 11.45 11.27
C ASN A 938 19.13 11.42 10.27
N ILE A 939 20.03 10.44 10.40
CA ILE A 939 21.17 10.24 9.51
C ILE A 939 20.92 8.96 8.71
N LYS A 940 21.09 9.05 7.40
CA LYS A 940 21.07 7.94 6.46
C LYS A 940 22.44 7.83 5.81
N VAL A 941 22.98 6.62 5.80
CA VAL A 941 24.23 6.30 5.11
C VAL A 941 23.93 5.21 4.10
N ILE A 942 24.21 5.47 2.83
CA ILE A 942 24.14 4.47 1.77
C ILE A 942 25.55 4.27 1.24
N ASN A 943 26.05 3.04 1.33
CA ASN A 943 27.31 2.67 0.70
C ASN A 943 27.04 1.67 -0.42
N SER A 944 27.60 1.91 -1.61
CA SER A 944 27.60 0.96 -2.70
C SER A 944 29.02 0.58 -3.09
N LEU A 945 29.23 -0.72 -3.32
CA LEU A 945 30.49 -1.28 -3.80
C LEU A 945 30.20 -2.25 -4.94
N LYS A 946 30.93 -2.10 -6.04
CA LYS A 946 30.88 -3.02 -7.19
C LYS A 946 32.29 -3.37 -7.64
N PHE A 947 32.48 -4.61 -8.08
CA PHE A 947 33.75 -5.18 -8.49
C PHE A 947 33.61 -5.83 -9.86
N ASN A 948 34.49 -5.45 -10.79
CA ASN A 948 34.49 -5.91 -12.19
C ASN A 948 33.13 -5.77 -12.87
N ASP A 949 32.38 -4.73 -12.54
CA ASP A 949 31.02 -4.51 -13.03
C ASP A 949 30.98 -3.41 -14.10
N TRP A 950 29.90 -3.40 -14.88
CA TRP A 950 29.59 -2.31 -15.80
C TRP A 950 29.39 -0.99 -15.05
N GLY A 951 29.69 0.11 -15.73
CA GLY A 951 29.44 1.46 -15.23
C GLY A 951 27.96 1.78 -15.02
N PRO A 952 27.65 3.01 -14.57
CA PRO A 952 26.29 3.39 -14.17
C PRO A 952 25.31 3.54 -15.34
N PHE A 953 25.80 3.77 -16.56
CA PHE A 953 24.96 3.99 -17.75
C PHE A 953 24.77 2.72 -18.60
N ASP A 954 23.66 2.64 -19.32
CA ASP A 954 23.26 1.54 -20.19
C ASP A 954 24.32 1.15 -21.23
N TYR A 955 24.94 2.14 -21.87
CA TYR A 955 25.98 1.93 -22.87
C TYR A 955 27.21 1.20 -22.32
N HIS A 956 27.48 1.29 -21.00
CA HIS A 956 28.56 0.50 -20.41
C HIS A 956 28.30 -0.99 -20.54
N ARG A 957 27.05 -1.42 -20.43
CA ARG A 957 26.69 -2.82 -20.66
C ARG A 957 26.60 -3.14 -22.15
N ASP A 958 26.18 -2.19 -22.99
CA ASP A 958 26.11 -2.41 -24.44
C ASP A 958 27.49 -2.64 -25.07
N PHE A 959 28.46 -1.80 -24.70
CA PHE A 959 29.85 -1.88 -25.18
C PHE A 959 30.78 -2.68 -24.26
N ASN A 960 30.23 -3.35 -23.23
CA ASN A 960 30.96 -4.14 -22.25
C ASN A 960 32.11 -3.39 -21.54
N LEU A 961 31.88 -2.12 -21.20
CA LEU A 961 32.82 -1.27 -20.47
C LEU A 961 32.69 -1.54 -18.96
N THR A 962 33.74 -2.09 -18.36
CA THR A 962 33.76 -2.51 -16.94
C THR A 962 34.80 -1.75 -16.13
N PHE A 963 34.48 -1.50 -14.87
CA PHE A 963 35.39 -0.90 -13.89
C PHE A 963 35.84 -1.96 -12.88
N PRO A 964 37.15 -2.06 -12.57
CA PRO A 964 37.64 -3.02 -11.57
C PRO A 964 37.02 -2.84 -10.19
N VAL A 965 36.84 -1.58 -9.77
CA VAL A 965 36.20 -1.20 -8.51
C VAL A 965 35.39 0.07 -8.75
N GLN A 966 34.15 0.07 -8.27
CA GLN A 966 33.30 1.26 -8.17
C GLN A 966 32.83 1.36 -6.73
N ALA A 967 32.96 2.54 -6.12
CA ALA A 967 32.57 2.79 -4.74
C ALA A 967 31.82 4.12 -4.65
N MET A 968 30.68 4.11 -3.97
CA MET A 968 29.89 5.31 -3.70
C MET A 968 29.52 5.34 -2.21
N ILE A 969 29.59 6.50 -1.60
CA ILE A 969 29.07 6.75 -0.26
C ILE A 969 28.20 8.00 -0.28
N ASP A 970 26.96 7.85 0.13
CA ASP A 970 25.99 8.93 0.35
C ASP A 970 25.78 9.01 1.88
N ILE A 971 26.01 10.19 2.44
CA ILE A 971 25.70 10.51 3.83
C ILE A 971 24.73 11.67 3.79
N SER A 972 23.48 11.38 4.14
CA SER A 972 22.40 12.36 4.13
C SER A 972 21.80 12.50 5.52
N THR A 973 21.23 13.68 5.78
CA THR A 973 20.47 13.96 6.98
C THR A 973 19.23 14.76 6.62
N THR A 974 18.15 14.55 7.36
CA THR A 974 16.89 15.28 7.17
C THR A 974 16.51 16.00 8.45
N VAL A 975 15.75 17.10 8.29
CA VAL A 975 15.06 17.77 9.40
C VAL A 975 13.83 16.95 9.83
N GLY A 976 13.33 16.09 8.94
CA GLY A 976 12.25 15.14 9.14
C GLY A 976 12.69 13.81 9.78
N LYS A 977 11.76 12.84 9.85
CA LYS A 977 12.11 11.44 10.07
C LYS A 977 12.69 10.89 8.75
N PRO A 978 13.88 10.26 8.74
CA PRO A 978 14.44 9.72 7.52
C PRO A 978 13.58 8.56 7.05
N ASP A 979 13.31 8.53 5.75
CA ASP A 979 12.62 7.43 5.12
C ASP A 979 13.63 6.41 4.56
N TRP A 980 13.19 5.16 4.52
CA TRP A 980 13.90 4.06 3.87
C TRP A 980 13.97 4.25 2.36
N PHE A 981 12.94 4.85 1.78
CA PHE A 981 12.98 5.32 0.39
C PHE A 981 13.90 6.53 0.23
N ILE A 982 14.52 6.65 -0.93
CA ILE A 982 15.13 7.89 -1.38
C ILE A 982 14.00 8.72 -2.00
N LEU A 983 13.06 9.16 -1.16
CA LEU A 983 12.20 10.28 -1.54
C LEU A 983 13.08 11.54 -1.55
N PRO A 984 12.71 12.57 -2.32
CA PRO A 984 13.41 13.85 -2.30
C PRO A 984 13.16 14.59 -0.99
N ASP A 985 13.72 14.07 0.10
CA ASP A 985 14.04 14.83 1.30
C ASP A 985 15.42 15.44 1.08
N THR A 986 15.56 16.71 1.46
CA THR A 986 16.75 17.56 1.31
C THR A 986 18.06 16.77 1.17
N ARG A 987 18.59 16.73 -0.07
CA ARG A 987 19.97 16.35 -0.38
C ARG A 987 20.86 17.58 -0.38
#